data_AF-A0A2P8FFV0-F1
#
_entry.id   AF-A0A2P8FFV0-F1
#
_cell.length_a   1.000
_cell.length_b   1.000
_cell.length_c   1.000
_cell.angle_alpha   90.00
_cell.angle_beta   90.00
_cell.angle_gamma   90.00
#
_symmetry.space_group_name_H-M   'P 1'
#
loop_
_entity.id
_entity.type
_entity.pdbx_description
1 polymer ?
#
loop_
_entity_poly.entity_id
_entity_poly.type
_entity_poly.pdbx_seq_one_letter_code
_entity_poly.pdbx_strand_id
1 'polypeptide(L)'
;MATVVLAAAGAAIGGTLGGGVAGVSALAVGRLAGATVGRVIDQKILGSGSEAVESGKVDRFGISGSAEGSTTARVFGRMRVAGHLIWSSQFTEAVSTTGGGKGAPSQPTVREYSYAVSLAIAVCEGEIRSIGRIWADGTEIALNDLNLRVYTGSPEQMPDPKIEAVEGAGTVPAYRGTAYVVIEDLALERFGNRIPQFSFEVVKGTPDDIRDASSDMANSVRAVALMPGSGEYALATSTVRLPVGPAEYKSVNENSPSGQSDFLTSMEQLQTELPNVGSASLIVSWFGDDLRAAEFDLRPKVEQKLSDGDSMKWEVAGLSRNEAEELAQVQGRAVYGGTPCDASVVEAITHLKETGKDVVFYPFILMEQMEGNGLPDPWSEAANQPKLPWRGRITQSVAHGRVGSPSGTALADQEVAAFFGTASASDFAVQNGLVAYAGPDEWRYRRFILHNAALCASAGGVDAFCIGSEMRGLTQILGVNGFPAVQELRAVAADVRQILGPDTKIGYAADWSEYFGFHPQDGTGDIYFHLDPLWADENIDFIGIDNYMPLSDWRDGKGHLDAQQWPSIYDLGYLSGNIEGGEGYEWYYHSDEAQDAQIRTAISDGDHNEPWVFRYKDIRNWWSNEHHQRIGGVRQKVATDWLPGSKPIWFTEIGCAAVDKGTNQPNKFLDPKSSESSLPHFSNGGRDAFIQQRYLQAMQNYWSLDENNPKSEE
;
A
#
# COMPACT_ATOMS: atom_id res chain seq x y z
N MET A 1 51.27 -5.06 54.15
CA MET A 1 51.67 -6.39 53.63
C MET A 1 51.07 -6.57 52.27
N ALA A 2 51.72 -5.90 51.32
CA ALA A 2 51.19 -5.43 50.06
C ALA A 2 52.38 -5.26 49.11
N THR A 3 52.14 -5.53 47.82
CA THR A 3 52.85 -4.93 46.69
C THR A 3 54.38 -4.88 46.77
N VAL A 4 55.09 -5.99 46.56
CA VAL A 4 56.43 -6.01 45.88
C VAL A 4 56.74 -7.45 45.42
N VAL A 5 56.43 -7.83 44.16
CA VAL A 5 57.15 -8.90 43.44
C VAL A 5 57.27 -8.64 41.92
N LEU A 6 56.50 -7.75 41.28
CA LEU A 6 56.59 -7.58 39.81
C LEU A 6 56.94 -6.16 39.37
N ALA A 7 58.09 -5.69 39.84
CA ALA A 7 58.76 -4.52 39.26
C ALA A 7 60.27 -4.59 39.50
N ALA A 8 60.97 -5.46 38.76
CA ALA A 8 62.38 -5.29 38.36
C ALA A 8 62.90 -6.55 37.65
N ALA A 9 62.79 -6.59 36.32
CA ALA A 9 63.79 -7.15 35.41
C ALA A 9 63.40 -6.75 33.99
N GLY A 10 63.70 -5.50 33.65
CA GLY A 10 63.69 -5.03 32.28
C GLY A 10 65.00 -5.36 31.56
N ALA A 11 64.91 -5.21 30.25
CA ALA A 11 65.97 -4.93 29.28
C ALA A 11 66.67 -6.12 28.58
N ALA A 12 66.75 -5.94 27.26
CA ALA A 12 67.61 -6.60 26.28
C ALA A 12 67.13 -7.96 25.73
N ILE A 13 66.25 -7.94 24.71
CA ILE A 13 66.65 -8.14 23.30
C ILE A 13 65.67 -7.33 22.42
N GLY A 14 66.22 -6.30 21.76
CA GLY A 14 65.64 -5.72 20.54
C GLY A 14 66.45 -6.18 19.32
N GLY A 15 65.83 -6.08 18.16
CA GLY A 15 66.40 -6.37 16.83
C GLY A 15 65.74 -7.61 16.24
N THR A 16 64.99 -7.57 15.13
CA THR A 16 65.14 -6.76 13.92
C THR A 16 63.85 -6.83 13.07
N LEU A 17 63.60 -5.77 12.28
CA LEU A 17 62.48 -5.52 11.32
C LEU A 17 61.24 -4.88 11.97
N GLY A 18 61.09 -3.55 12.07
CA GLY A 18 61.73 -2.48 11.33
C GLY A 18 60.89 -2.08 10.11
N GLY A 19 59.84 -1.28 10.32
CA GLY A 19 59.16 -0.52 9.26
C GLY A 19 57.64 -0.48 9.41
N GLY A 20 57.09 0.61 9.97
CA GLY A 20 55.66 0.94 9.79
C GLY A 20 54.81 1.24 11.03
N VAL A 21 55.34 1.88 12.08
CA VAL A 21 54.49 2.72 12.95
C VAL A 21 55.27 3.99 13.30
N ALA A 22 54.89 5.11 12.69
CA ALA A 22 55.04 6.42 13.30
C ALA A 22 53.62 6.94 13.53
N GLY A 23 53.12 7.09 14.74
CA GLY A 23 53.72 6.83 16.03
C GLY A 23 52.61 6.98 17.08
N VAL A 24 52.45 5.99 17.94
CA VAL A 24 51.73 6.15 19.20
C VAL A 24 52.52 5.37 20.24
N SER A 25 53.25 6.11 21.09
CA SER A 25 53.75 5.57 22.35
C SER A 25 52.56 5.33 23.28
N ALA A 26 52.42 4.08 23.71
CA ALA A 26 51.46 3.61 24.69
C ALA A 26 51.57 4.40 26.00
N LEU A 27 50.43 4.88 26.51
CA LEU A 27 50.12 5.03 27.95
C LEU A 27 48.68 5.55 28.10
N ALA A 28 47.72 4.63 28.22
CA ALA A 28 46.52 4.77 29.06
C ALA A 28 45.61 3.55 28.85
N VAL A 29 45.91 2.47 29.56
CA VAL A 29 44.97 1.37 29.78
C VAL A 29 43.91 1.87 30.77
N GLY A 30 42.65 1.87 30.35
CA GLY A 30 41.53 1.85 31.30
C GLY A 30 40.25 2.56 30.83
N ARG A 31 39.42 1.87 30.04
CA ARG A 31 37.95 1.80 30.24
C ARG A 31 37.27 0.85 29.22
N LEU A 32 36.46 -0.04 29.78
CA LEU A 32 35.20 -0.59 29.29
C LEU A 32 35.20 -1.80 28.34
N ALA A 33 34.76 -2.91 28.93
CA ALA A 33 34.09 -4.04 28.29
C ALA A 33 32.92 -3.55 27.43
N GLY A 34 32.84 -4.08 26.20
CA GLY A 34 31.80 -3.71 25.22
C GLY A 34 32.24 -3.79 23.75
N ALA A 35 33.50 -4.17 23.46
CA ALA A 35 34.04 -4.19 22.10
C ALA A 35 34.28 -5.60 21.51
N THR A 36 34.07 -6.67 22.29
CA THR A 36 34.45 -8.04 21.87
C THR A 36 33.35 -8.80 21.12
N VAL A 37 32.10 -8.30 21.10
CA VAL A 37 30.98 -9.00 20.41
C VAL A 37 30.72 -8.45 19.00
N GLY A 38 30.83 -7.13 18.79
CA GLY A 38 30.61 -6.52 17.46
C GLY A 38 31.59 -7.00 16.39
N ARG A 39 32.88 -7.14 16.76
CA ARG A 39 33.93 -7.61 15.83
C ARG A 39 33.70 -9.02 15.28
N VAL A 40 33.04 -9.91 16.02
CA VAL A 40 32.84 -11.31 15.59
C VAL A 40 31.68 -11.43 14.59
N ILE A 41 30.74 -10.47 14.60
CA ILE A 41 29.60 -10.45 13.69
C ILE A 41 30.00 -9.83 12.35
N ASP A 42 30.72 -8.70 12.37
CA ASP A 42 31.15 -8.01 11.14
C ASP A 42 32.15 -8.85 10.31
N GLN A 43 33.03 -9.61 10.97
CA GLN A 43 33.96 -10.51 10.29
C GLN A 43 33.29 -11.75 9.68
N LYS A 44 32.11 -12.16 10.19
CA LYS A 44 31.34 -13.26 9.60
C LYS A 44 30.52 -12.84 8.38
N ILE A 45 30.17 -11.56 8.27
CA ILE A 45 29.40 -11.01 7.13
C ILE A 45 30.30 -10.63 5.95
N LEU A 46 31.54 -10.19 6.17
CA LEU A 46 32.41 -9.63 5.11
C LEU A 46 33.34 -10.64 4.40
N GLY A 47 33.47 -11.88 4.87
CA GLY A 47 34.40 -12.86 4.29
C GLY A 47 35.89 -12.45 4.38
N SER A 48 36.79 -13.30 3.91
CA SER A 48 38.25 -13.17 4.11
C SER A 48 38.96 -12.11 3.25
N GLY A 49 38.27 -11.01 2.90
CA GLY A 49 38.73 -10.04 1.89
C GLY A 49 39.46 -8.80 2.42
N SER A 50 39.18 -8.34 3.64
CA SER A 50 39.82 -7.14 4.21
C SER A 50 39.39 -6.93 5.67
N GLU A 51 40.27 -6.38 6.53
CA GLU A 51 39.91 -6.00 7.90
C GLU A 51 38.78 -4.96 7.90
N ALA A 52 37.78 -5.16 8.75
CA ALA A 52 36.69 -4.22 8.95
C ALA A 52 37.25 -2.89 9.48
N VAL A 53 37.17 -1.84 8.65
CA VAL A 53 37.32 -0.44 9.09
C VAL A 53 36.16 -0.15 10.04
N GLU A 54 36.41 0.57 11.15
CA GLU A 54 35.35 0.99 12.08
C GLU A 54 34.24 1.71 11.31
N SER A 55 33.12 1.03 11.07
CA SER A 55 31.95 1.55 10.38
C SER A 55 30.76 1.53 11.32
N GLY A 56 29.93 2.58 11.28
CA GLY A 56 28.63 2.58 11.95
C GLY A 56 28.67 2.58 13.49
N LYS A 57 29.65 3.24 14.11
CA LYS A 57 29.52 3.55 15.54
C LYS A 57 28.26 4.39 15.71
N VAL A 58 27.22 3.78 16.29
CA VAL A 58 25.96 4.46 16.61
C VAL A 58 26.31 5.67 17.44
N ASP A 59 26.19 6.85 16.84
CA ASP A 59 26.53 8.07 17.53
C ASP A 59 25.50 8.25 18.64
N ARG A 60 25.97 8.32 19.88
CA ARG A 60 25.10 8.52 21.03
C ARG A 60 24.50 9.91 20.89
N PHE A 61 23.16 9.96 20.76
CA PHE A 61 22.32 11.16 20.79
C PHE A 61 22.88 12.31 19.94
N GLY A 62 22.42 12.44 18.69
CA GLY A 62 22.79 13.55 17.80
C GLY A 62 22.53 14.90 18.47
N ILE A 63 23.58 15.49 19.03
CA ILE A 63 23.59 16.85 19.56
C ILE A 63 23.84 17.76 18.36
N SER A 64 22.92 18.69 18.09
CA SER A 64 23.15 19.74 17.10
C SER A 64 24.35 20.58 17.53
N GLY A 65 25.38 20.58 16.68
CA GLY A 65 26.58 21.39 16.84
C GLY A 65 26.49 22.70 16.06
N SER A 66 27.34 23.65 16.42
CA SER A 66 27.58 24.91 15.68
C SER A 66 29.07 25.11 15.38
N ALA A 67 29.88 24.07 15.56
CA ALA A 67 31.33 24.12 15.38
C ALA A 67 31.73 23.92 13.92
N GLU A 68 32.63 24.78 13.44
CA GLU A 68 33.31 24.59 12.15
C GLU A 68 34.15 23.30 12.18
N GLY A 69 34.10 22.52 11.07
CA GLY A 69 34.81 21.25 10.92
C GLY A 69 33.97 19.99 11.19
N SER A 70 32.67 20.14 11.43
CA SER A 70 31.73 19.01 11.43
C SER A 70 31.48 18.49 10.02
N THR A 71 31.18 17.19 9.89
CA THR A 71 30.89 16.55 8.60
C THR A 71 29.44 16.78 8.18
N THR A 72 29.21 16.99 6.89
CA THR A 72 27.85 17.02 6.33
C THR A 72 27.25 15.61 6.31
N ALA A 73 26.02 15.46 6.80
CA ALA A 73 25.33 14.18 6.79
C ALA A 73 24.94 13.77 5.37
N ARG A 74 25.08 12.48 5.04
CA ARG A 74 24.53 11.86 3.84
C ARG A 74 23.38 10.94 4.22
N VAL A 75 22.20 11.18 3.65
CA VAL A 75 20.96 10.47 3.97
C VAL A 75 20.50 9.67 2.75
N PHE A 76 19.91 8.49 3.00
CA PHE A 76 19.20 7.69 2.01
C PHE A 76 17.85 7.29 2.61
N GLY A 77 16.76 7.55 1.88
CA GLY A 77 15.40 7.29 2.35
C GLY A 77 14.93 8.27 3.42
N ARG A 78 14.10 7.79 4.34
CA ARG A 78 13.52 8.56 5.45
C ARG A 78 14.34 8.34 6.73
N MET A 79 15.03 9.38 7.20
CA MET A 79 15.89 9.28 8.38
C MET A 79 15.84 10.54 9.25
N ARG A 80 15.84 10.35 10.58
CA ARG A 80 16.00 11.45 11.53
C ARG A 80 17.47 11.85 11.64
N VAL A 81 17.76 13.11 11.38
CA VAL A 81 19.12 13.69 11.42
C VAL A 81 19.15 14.90 12.35
N ALA A 82 20.23 15.06 13.11
CA ALA A 82 20.45 16.25 13.90
C ALA A 82 20.82 17.42 12.97
N GLY A 83 20.18 18.57 13.16
CA GLY A 83 20.51 19.76 12.39
C GLY A 83 21.87 20.35 12.79
N HIS A 84 22.52 21.05 11.86
CA HIS A 84 23.73 21.82 12.12
C HIS A 84 23.46 23.32 11.88
N LEU A 85 23.68 24.15 12.89
CA LEU A 85 23.43 25.59 12.78
C LEU A 85 24.48 26.24 11.87
N ILE A 86 24.05 26.83 10.75
CA ILE A 86 24.93 27.47 9.76
C ILE A 86 24.80 29.00 9.73
N TRP A 87 23.70 29.54 10.24
CA TRP A 87 23.52 30.99 10.43
C TRP A 87 22.51 31.25 11.56
N SER A 88 22.71 32.35 12.29
CA SER A 88 21.74 32.86 13.26
C SER A 88 21.77 34.37 13.28
N SER A 89 20.60 35.01 13.35
CA SER A 89 20.52 36.44 13.64
C SER A 89 20.99 36.73 15.07
N GLN A 90 21.16 38.01 15.39
CA GLN A 90 21.21 38.44 16.80
C GLN A 90 19.86 38.15 17.48
N PHE A 91 19.86 37.97 18.80
CA PHE A 91 18.63 37.81 19.58
C PHE A 91 17.88 39.13 19.66
N THR A 92 16.57 39.09 19.39
CA THR A 92 15.66 40.22 19.57
C THR A 92 14.97 40.08 20.93
N GLU A 93 15.07 41.10 21.79
CA GLU A 93 14.46 41.13 23.11
C GLU A 93 13.18 41.98 23.11
N ALA A 94 12.09 41.47 23.67
CA ALA A 94 10.86 42.20 23.94
C ALA A 94 10.56 42.21 25.44
N VAL A 95 10.18 43.38 25.97
CA VAL A 95 9.92 43.59 27.40
C VAL A 95 8.45 43.93 27.61
N SER A 96 7.71 43.06 28.29
CA SER A 96 6.35 43.33 28.76
C SER A 96 6.40 43.77 30.22
N THR A 97 5.69 44.86 30.56
CA THR A 97 5.60 45.36 31.93
C THR A 97 4.15 45.36 32.39
N THR A 98 3.83 44.56 33.41
CA THR A 98 2.50 44.52 34.04
C THR A 98 2.56 45.03 35.48
N GLY A 99 1.66 45.97 35.80
CA GLY A 99 1.56 46.63 37.11
C GLY A 99 1.60 48.15 37.01
N GLY A 100 0.43 48.80 37.23
CA GLY A 100 0.31 50.26 37.19
C GLY A 100 -1.11 50.80 37.01
N GLY A 101 -2.08 50.31 37.79
CA GLY A 101 -3.44 50.87 37.80
C GLY A 101 -3.57 51.99 38.84
N LYS A 102 -4.06 53.18 38.45
CA LYS A 102 -4.41 54.24 39.41
C LYS A 102 -5.65 53.81 40.22
N GLY A 103 -5.47 53.50 41.50
CA GLY A 103 -6.58 53.36 42.46
C GLY A 103 -6.61 52.10 43.34
N ALA A 104 -5.71 51.14 43.14
CA ALA A 104 -5.57 49.93 43.97
C ALA A 104 -4.18 49.88 44.64
N PRO A 105 -3.99 49.16 45.77
CA PRO A 105 -2.68 49.07 46.44
C PRO A 105 -1.58 48.57 45.48
N SER A 106 -0.40 49.18 45.60
CA SER A 106 0.79 48.96 44.76
C SER A 106 1.07 47.48 44.53
N GLN A 107 0.68 46.96 43.37
CA GLN A 107 1.18 45.67 42.89
C GLN A 107 2.65 45.85 42.42
N PRO A 108 3.55 44.90 42.69
CA PRO A 108 4.93 44.98 42.20
C PRO A 108 4.94 45.05 40.67
N THR A 109 5.79 45.92 40.12
CA THR A 109 6.04 45.96 38.67
C THR A 109 6.75 44.67 38.25
N VAL A 110 6.07 43.82 37.49
CA VAL A 110 6.66 42.61 36.91
C VAL A 110 7.13 42.96 35.50
N ARG A 111 8.41 42.71 35.22
CA ARG A 111 8.99 42.80 33.87
C ARG A 111 9.21 41.38 33.36
N GLU A 112 8.54 41.04 32.26
CA GLU A 112 8.74 39.79 31.53
C GLU A 112 9.59 40.06 30.29
N TYR A 113 10.66 39.29 30.13
CA TYR A 113 11.55 39.35 28.97
C TYR A 113 11.28 38.14 28.08
N SER A 114 10.98 38.38 26.80
CA SER A 114 10.88 37.35 25.78
C SER A 114 11.94 37.58 24.70
N TYR A 115 12.45 36.48 24.14
CA TYR A 115 13.51 36.51 23.14
C TYR A 115 13.07 35.79 21.87
N ALA A 116 13.49 36.32 20.72
CA ALA A 116 13.31 35.70 19.42
C ALA A 116 14.63 35.67 18.64
N VAL A 117 14.79 34.66 17.77
CA VAL A 117 15.98 34.53 16.91
C VAL A 117 15.59 33.89 15.57
N SER A 118 16.23 34.32 14.48
CA SER A 118 16.12 33.63 13.19
C SER A 118 17.32 32.69 13.01
N LEU A 119 17.09 31.48 12.52
CA LEU A 119 18.09 30.42 12.41
C LEU A 119 18.10 29.84 11.00
N ALA A 120 19.26 29.44 10.50
CA ALA A 120 19.40 28.54 9.37
C ALA A 120 20.15 27.28 9.81
N ILE A 121 19.56 26.12 9.54
CA ILE A 121 20.01 24.83 10.06
C ILE A 121 20.17 23.86 8.89
N ALA A 122 21.42 23.48 8.57
CA ALA A 122 21.73 22.47 7.57
C ALA A 122 21.35 21.07 8.07
N VAL A 123 20.83 20.22 7.19
CA VAL A 123 20.38 18.87 7.55
C VAL A 123 21.17 17.76 6.85
N CYS A 124 21.44 17.89 5.54
CA CYS A 124 22.21 16.92 4.79
C CYS A 124 22.72 17.48 3.46
N GLU A 125 23.64 16.77 2.82
CA GLU A 125 24.06 17.05 1.44
C GLU A 125 23.01 16.57 0.42
N GLY A 126 23.03 17.18 -0.76
CA GLY A 126 22.21 16.82 -1.92
C GLY A 126 20.74 17.20 -1.79
N GLU A 127 20.01 16.97 -2.88
CA GLU A 127 18.60 17.30 -2.95
C GLU A 127 17.74 16.33 -2.12
N ILE A 128 16.85 16.86 -1.29
CA ILE A 128 15.86 16.12 -0.51
C ILE A 128 14.47 16.30 -1.14
N ARG A 129 13.57 15.34 -0.90
CA ARG A 129 12.16 15.47 -1.26
C ARG A 129 11.45 16.44 -0.31
N SER A 130 11.65 16.24 1.00
CA SER A 130 11.00 17.04 2.03
C SER A 130 11.65 16.88 3.40
N ILE A 131 11.23 17.76 4.31
CA ILE A 131 11.31 17.55 5.75
C ILE A 131 9.94 17.06 6.21
N GLY A 132 9.91 15.86 6.80
CA GLY A 132 8.73 15.32 7.48
C GLY A 132 8.61 15.93 8.86
N ARG A 133 8.75 15.12 9.91
CA ARG A 133 8.64 15.55 11.30
C ARG A 133 9.84 16.36 11.82
N ILE A 134 9.59 17.23 12.80
CA ILE A 134 10.60 18.06 13.47
C ILE A 134 10.53 17.83 14.98
N TRP A 135 11.68 17.72 15.63
CA TRP A 135 11.77 17.68 17.10
C TRP A 135 12.68 18.77 17.61
N ALA A 136 12.24 19.44 18.67
CA ALA A 136 13.02 20.39 19.45
C ALA A 136 13.25 19.82 20.87
N ASP A 137 14.52 19.68 21.26
CA ASP A 137 14.93 19.06 22.53
C ASP A 137 14.33 17.65 22.77
N GLY A 138 14.07 16.92 21.69
CA GLY A 138 13.49 15.57 21.73
C GLY A 138 11.96 15.52 21.66
N THR A 139 11.27 16.65 21.86
CA THR A 139 9.81 16.74 21.74
C THR A 139 9.40 17.09 20.32
N GLU A 140 8.43 16.38 19.78
CA GLU A 140 7.89 16.63 18.43
C GLU A 140 7.12 17.96 18.41
N ILE A 141 7.30 18.73 17.36
CA ILE A 141 6.61 20.00 17.13
C ILE A 141 6.02 20.00 15.72
N ALA A 142 4.83 20.58 15.55
CA ALA A 142 4.21 20.72 14.24
C ALA A 142 4.99 21.71 13.36
N LEU A 143 5.12 21.41 12.06
CA LEU A 143 5.80 22.32 11.12
C LEU A 143 5.08 23.66 11.02
N ASN A 144 3.74 23.62 11.03
CA ASN A 144 2.89 24.80 10.92
C ASN A 144 2.97 25.74 12.14
N ASP A 145 3.51 25.27 13.27
CA ASP A 145 3.79 26.12 14.44
C ASP A 145 5.06 26.97 14.26
N LEU A 146 5.84 26.72 13.20
CA LEU A 146 7.06 27.42 12.88
C LEU A 146 6.89 28.27 11.62
N ASN A 147 7.39 29.50 11.65
CA ASN A 147 7.60 30.26 10.42
C ASN A 147 8.86 29.72 9.73
N LEU A 148 8.68 28.63 8.98
CA LEU A 148 9.75 27.78 8.47
C LEU A 148 9.77 27.79 6.94
N ARG A 149 10.99 27.82 6.38
CA ARG A 149 11.24 27.58 4.95
C ARG A 149 12.25 26.45 4.77
N VAL A 150 11.90 25.49 3.91
CA VAL A 150 12.80 24.39 3.52
C VAL A 150 13.50 24.75 2.23
N TYR A 151 14.81 24.62 2.22
CA TYR A 151 15.65 24.62 1.02
C TYR A 151 16.09 23.19 0.77
N THR A 152 15.70 22.63 -0.37
CA THR A 152 15.83 21.19 -0.64
C THR A 152 17.26 20.77 -0.92
N GLY A 153 18.20 21.69 -1.12
CA GLY A 153 19.55 21.39 -1.58
C GLY A 153 19.68 21.34 -3.11
N SER A 154 18.64 21.76 -3.85
CA SER A 154 18.68 21.86 -5.31
C SER A 154 19.87 22.72 -5.78
N PRO A 155 20.53 22.36 -6.90
CA PRO A 155 21.57 23.19 -7.53
C PRO A 155 21.08 24.59 -7.95
N GLU A 156 19.78 24.76 -8.16
CA GLU A 156 19.13 25.99 -8.62
C GLU A 156 18.63 26.87 -7.47
N GLN A 157 18.67 26.39 -6.23
CA GLN A 157 18.13 27.14 -5.10
C GLN A 157 18.83 28.50 -4.92
N MET A 158 18.06 29.47 -4.43
CA MET A 158 18.46 30.86 -4.26
C MET A 158 18.74 31.18 -2.78
N PRO A 159 19.49 32.26 -2.49
CA PRO A 159 19.70 32.72 -1.11
C PRO A 159 18.38 33.01 -0.39
N ASP A 160 18.36 32.80 0.93
CA ASP A 160 17.14 33.05 1.72
C ASP A 160 16.90 34.56 1.93
N PRO A 161 15.67 35.04 1.67
CA PRO A 161 15.36 36.47 1.74
C PRO A 161 15.46 37.08 3.14
N LYS A 162 15.28 36.31 4.22
CA LYS A 162 15.45 36.81 5.60
C LYS A 162 16.91 36.95 5.95
N ILE A 163 17.73 35.98 5.54
CA ILE A 163 19.17 36.08 5.70
C ILE A 163 19.68 37.30 4.90
N GLU A 164 19.22 37.50 3.66
CA GLU A 164 19.57 38.68 2.86
C GLU A 164 19.06 40.00 3.47
N ALA A 165 17.90 39.99 4.11
CA ALA A 165 17.39 41.18 4.80
C ALA A 165 18.28 41.60 5.98
N VAL A 166 18.99 40.65 6.61
CA VAL A 166 19.87 40.90 7.75
C VAL A 166 21.31 41.18 7.30
N GLU A 167 21.86 40.35 6.40
CA GLU A 167 23.27 40.39 5.98
C GLU A 167 23.52 41.26 4.74
N GLY A 168 22.46 41.64 4.02
CA GLY A 168 22.50 42.40 2.78
C GLY A 168 22.19 41.54 1.55
N ALA A 169 21.48 42.12 0.57
CA ALA A 169 21.19 41.45 -0.69
C ALA A 169 22.49 41.16 -1.46
N GLY A 170 22.63 39.93 -1.97
CA GLY A 170 23.78 39.49 -2.75
C GLY A 170 25.05 39.16 -1.95
N THR A 171 25.02 39.27 -0.62
CA THR A 171 26.14 38.86 0.27
C THR A 171 25.94 37.46 0.86
N VAL A 172 24.74 36.89 0.72
CA VAL A 172 24.34 35.62 1.31
C VAL A 172 24.59 34.46 0.34
N PRO A 173 25.25 33.37 0.75
CA PRO A 173 25.38 32.18 -0.08
C PRO A 173 24.04 31.45 -0.20
N ALA A 174 23.79 30.86 -1.37
CA ALA A 174 22.59 30.05 -1.62
C ALA A 174 22.67 28.61 -1.08
N TYR A 175 23.81 28.21 -0.48
CA TYR A 175 24.05 26.86 0.05
C TYR A 175 23.68 25.70 -0.90
N ARG A 176 23.83 25.90 -2.22
CA ARG A 176 23.47 24.90 -3.26
C ARG A 176 24.13 23.54 -3.00
N GLY A 177 23.38 22.46 -3.18
CA GLY A 177 23.83 21.11 -2.84
C GLY A 177 23.77 20.78 -1.34
N THR A 178 23.27 21.69 -0.50
CA THR A 178 23.01 21.43 0.93
C THR A 178 21.54 21.74 1.22
N ALA A 179 20.83 20.73 1.72
CA ALA A 179 19.49 20.92 2.24
C ALA A 179 19.57 21.60 3.61
N TYR A 180 18.81 22.67 3.79
CA TYR A 180 18.76 23.42 5.04
C TYR A 180 17.37 23.99 5.29
N VAL A 181 17.12 24.32 6.56
CA VAL A 181 15.85 24.88 7.02
C VAL A 181 16.11 26.24 7.62
N VAL A 182 15.33 27.24 7.23
CA VAL A 182 15.31 28.56 7.89
C VAL A 182 14.09 28.64 8.79
N ILE A 183 14.29 29.01 10.04
CA ILE A 183 13.22 29.31 11.00
C ILE A 183 13.32 30.80 11.30
N GLU A 184 12.29 31.56 10.94
CA GLU A 184 12.23 32.99 11.21
C GLU A 184 11.64 33.27 12.58
N ASP A 185 12.26 34.24 13.27
CA ASP A 185 11.73 34.86 14.50
C ASP A 185 11.22 33.85 15.54
N LEU A 186 11.96 32.75 15.73
CA LEU A 186 11.65 31.67 16.66
C LEU A 186 11.56 32.22 18.09
N ALA A 187 10.36 32.18 18.67
CA ALA A 187 10.16 32.50 20.08
C ALA A 187 10.84 31.47 20.99
N LEU A 188 11.74 31.93 21.86
CA LEU A 188 12.56 31.08 22.72
C LEU A 188 11.98 30.84 24.11
N GLU A 189 10.91 31.54 24.47
CA GLU A 189 10.29 31.46 25.79
C GLU A 189 9.90 30.01 26.15
N ARG A 190 9.26 29.31 25.21
CA ARG A 190 8.87 27.89 25.37
C ARG A 190 10.06 26.92 25.50
N PHE A 191 11.27 27.37 25.16
CA PHE A 191 12.51 26.60 25.24
C PHE A 191 13.43 27.05 26.38
N GLY A 192 12.91 27.84 27.33
CA GLY A 192 13.70 28.36 28.45
C GLY A 192 14.70 29.45 28.04
N ASN A 193 14.35 30.24 27.02
CA ASN A 193 15.16 31.34 26.47
C ASN A 193 16.55 30.91 25.96
N ARG A 194 16.63 29.69 25.41
CA ARG A 194 17.80 29.20 24.66
C ARG A 194 17.36 28.62 23.32
N ILE A 195 18.31 28.53 22.39
CA ILE A 195 18.09 27.78 21.15
C ILE A 195 17.93 26.29 21.50
N PRO A 196 16.81 25.65 21.14
CA PRO A 196 16.63 24.22 21.36
C PRO A 196 17.46 23.39 20.37
N GLN A 197 17.68 22.13 20.71
CA GLN A 197 18.34 21.17 19.84
C GLN A 197 17.34 20.67 18.80
N PHE A 198 17.56 21.00 17.53
CA PHE A 198 16.68 20.56 16.45
C PHE A 198 17.16 19.26 15.81
N SER A 199 16.21 18.39 15.51
CA SER A 199 16.41 17.24 14.64
C SER A 199 15.23 17.13 13.68
N PHE A 200 15.49 16.61 12.49
CA PHE A 200 14.56 16.64 11.37
C PHE A 200 14.48 15.26 10.75
N GLU A 201 13.27 14.83 10.42
CA GLU A 201 13.05 13.67 9.56
C GLU A 201 13.25 14.13 8.11
N VAL A 202 14.37 13.73 7.54
CA VAL A 202 14.71 14.04 6.15
C VAL A 202 14.20 12.91 5.28
N VAL A 203 13.41 13.24 4.26
CA VAL A 203 13.00 12.32 3.20
C VAL A 203 13.85 12.61 1.97
N LYS A 204 14.73 11.67 1.63
CA LYS A 204 15.63 11.80 0.49
C LYS A 204 15.42 10.65 -0.49
N GLY A 205 15.09 11.00 -1.73
CA GLY A 205 14.97 10.05 -2.83
C GLY A 205 16.32 9.53 -3.30
N THR A 206 16.28 8.50 -4.13
CA THR A 206 17.47 8.01 -4.83
C THR A 206 17.99 9.11 -5.77
N PRO A 207 19.26 9.55 -5.65
CA PRO A 207 19.83 10.55 -6.55
C PRO A 207 19.83 10.08 -8.00
N ASP A 208 19.55 10.99 -8.93
CA ASP A 208 19.42 10.67 -10.37
C ASP A 208 20.71 10.14 -11.01
N ASP A 209 21.87 10.42 -10.41
CA ASP A 209 23.19 9.95 -10.88
C ASP A 209 23.51 8.51 -10.46
N ILE A 210 22.68 7.88 -9.62
CA ILE A 210 22.82 6.49 -9.22
C ILE A 210 22.33 5.56 -10.33
N ARG A 211 23.11 4.52 -10.62
CA ARG A 211 22.70 3.47 -11.57
C ARG A 211 21.36 2.87 -11.13
N ASP A 212 20.44 2.71 -12.08
CA ASP A 212 19.11 2.15 -11.87
C ASP A 212 18.13 3.07 -11.09
N ALA A 213 18.45 4.36 -10.88
CA ALA A 213 17.57 5.32 -10.20
C ALA A 213 16.18 5.48 -10.84
N SER A 214 16.08 5.30 -12.17
CA SER A 214 14.79 5.30 -12.88
C SER A 214 13.93 4.08 -12.58
N SER A 215 14.55 2.96 -12.17
CA SER A 215 13.86 1.76 -11.72
C SER A 215 13.66 1.75 -10.20
N ASP A 216 14.07 2.78 -9.47
CA ASP A 216 13.77 2.88 -8.05
C ASP A 216 12.25 2.92 -7.83
N MET A 217 11.76 2.20 -6.83
CA MET A 217 10.33 2.04 -6.55
C MET A 217 9.61 3.39 -6.44
N ALA A 218 10.26 4.37 -5.79
CA ALA A 218 9.72 5.72 -5.63
C ALA A 218 9.46 6.42 -6.96
N ASN A 219 10.31 6.19 -7.95
CA ASN A 219 10.22 6.81 -9.27
C ASN A 219 9.42 5.97 -10.27
N SER A 220 9.23 4.69 -10.00
CA SER A 220 8.71 3.74 -10.97
C SER A 220 7.22 3.42 -10.76
N VAL A 221 6.71 3.51 -9.52
CA VAL A 221 5.28 3.42 -9.21
C VAL A 221 4.49 4.56 -9.86
N ARG A 222 3.40 4.20 -10.54
CA ARG A 222 2.51 5.11 -11.30
C ARG A 222 1.07 5.14 -10.77
N ALA A 223 0.68 4.13 -10.00
CA ALA A 223 -0.65 4.03 -9.42
C ALA A 223 -0.56 3.35 -8.05
N VAL A 224 -1.52 3.63 -7.17
CA VAL A 224 -1.64 3.00 -5.85
C VAL A 224 -3.07 2.54 -5.59
N ALA A 225 -3.22 1.48 -4.81
CA ALA A 225 -4.51 1.07 -4.25
C ALA A 225 -4.66 1.63 -2.83
N LEU A 226 -5.76 2.36 -2.57
CA LEU A 226 -6.03 3.00 -1.28
C LEU A 226 -6.69 2.01 -0.32
N MET A 227 -5.87 1.19 0.30
CA MET A 227 -6.29 0.21 1.31
C MET A 227 -6.49 0.85 2.70
N PRO A 228 -7.34 0.28 3.58
CA PRO A 228 -8.09 -0.98 3.43
C PRO A 228 -9.48 -0.82 2.78
N GLY A 229 -9.88 0.39 2.37
CA GLY A 229 -11.23 0.67 1.88
C GLY A 229 -12.34 0.54 2.93
N SER A 230 -11.96 0.56 4.21
CA SER A 230 -12.83 0.52 5.38
C SER A 230 -12.36 1.53 6.42
N GLY A 231 -13.28 2.03 7.23
CA GLY A 231 -13.11 3.10 8.21
C GLY A 231 -14.15 4.19 7.95
N GLU A 232 -15.08 4.37 8.90
CA GLU A 232 -16.31 5.17 8.72
C GLU A 232 -16.09 6.59 8.20
N TYR A 233 -14.97 7.22 8.56
CA TYR A 233 -14.58 8.57 8.15
C TYR A 233 -13.14 8.65 7.59
N ALA A 234 -12.54 7.49 7.29
CA ALA A 234 -11.12 7.41 6.92
C ALA A 234 -10.80 8.11 5.59
N LEU A 235 -11.80 8.25 4.71
CA LEU A 235 -11.68 8.91 3.41
C LEU A 235 -11.99 10.42 3.47
N ALA A 236 -12.45 10.93 4.62
CA ALA A 236 -12.83 12.33 4.73
C ALA A 236 -11.57 13.22 4.72
N THR A 237 -11.64 14.30 3.93
CA THR A 237 -10.67 15.39 3.95
C THR A 237 -10.89 16.30 5.15
N SER A 238 -12.13 16.40 5.63
CA SER A 238 -12.53 17.12 6.83
C SER A 238 -12.19 16.33 8.10
N THR A 239 -11.72 17.00 9.15
CA THR A 239 -11.56 16.38 10.48
C THR A 239 -12.93 16.14 11.11
N VAL A 240 -13.23 14.88 11.43
CA VAL A 240 -14.47 14.45 12.07
C VAL A 240 -14.20 14.13 13.54
N ARG A 241 -15.08 14.62 14.42
CA ARG A 241 -14.97 14.37 15.86
C ARG A 241 -16.22 13.69 16.40
N LEU A 242 -16.01 12.76 17.31
CA LEU A 242 -17.07 12.09 18.06
C LEU A 242 -17.21 12.71 19.46
N PRO A 243 -18.42 13.01 19.94
CA PRO A 243 -18.63 13.35 21.35
C PRO A 243 -18.34 12.13 22.23
N VAL A 244 -17.49 12.30 23.23
CA VAL A 244 -17.13 11.27 24.23
C VAL A 244 -17.57 11.65 25.65
N GLY A 245 -18.01 12.89 25.85
CA GLY A 245 -18.53 13.40 27.11
C GLY A 245 -19.12 14.80 26.95
N PRO A 246 -19.66 15.42 28.03
CA PRO A 246 -20.18 16.77 27.98
C PRO A 246 -19.10 17.77 27.54
N ALA A 247 -19.26 18.34 26.35
CA ALA A 247 -18.29 19.23 25.69
C ALA A 247 -16.89 18.61 25.48
N GLU A 248 -16.77 17.27 25.50
CA GLU A 248 -15.54 16.55 25.19
C GLU A 248 -15.69 15.81 23.86
N TYR A 249 -14.73 16.04 22.96
CA TYR A 249 -14.71 15.51 21.61
C TYR A 249 -13.39 14.81 21.33
N LYS A 250 -13.44 13.73 20.55
CA LYS A 250 -12.27 13.01 20.08
C LYS A 250 -12.26 12.98 18.55
N SER A 251 -11.19 13.44 17.91
CA SER A 251 -10.98 13.26 16.47
C SER A 251 -10.83 11.77 16.14
N VAL A 252 -11.46 11.31 15.07
CA VAL A 252 -11.42 9.88 14.66
C VAL A 252 -10.60 9.62 13.40
N ASN A 253 -10.37 10.65 12.60
CA ASN A 253 -9.59 10.59 11.36
C ASN A 253 -8.45 11.62 11.35
N GLU A 254 -7.92 11.95 12.53
CA GLU A 254 -6.73 12.80 12.71
C GLU A 254 -5.85 12.08 13.74
N ASN A 255 -5.06 11.12 13.25
CA ASN A 255 -4.17 10.29 14.07
C ASN A 255 -2.71 10.71 13.94
N SER A 256 -2.41 11.70 13.10
CA SER A 256 -1.07 12.27 12.92
C SER A 256 -0.95 13.68 13.52
N PRO A 257 0.27 14.14 13.88
CA PRO A 257 0.50 15.52 14.34
C PRO A 257 0.38 16.60 13.25
N SER A 258 -0.08 16.29 12.03
CA SER A 258 -0.18 17.26 10.92
C SER A 258 -1.24 18.35 11.17
N GLY A 259 -2.23 18.08 12.03
CA GLY A 259 -3.40 18.94 12.22
C GLY A 259 -4.43 18.85 11.11
N GLN A 260 -4.30 17.85 10.22
CA GLN A 260 -5.21 17.57 9.11
C GLN A 260 -5.80 16.17 9.27
N SER A 261 -6.82 15.86 8.46
CA SER A 261 -7.29 14.48 8.33
C SER A 261 -6.18 13.53 7.85
N ASP A 262 -6.30 12.27 8.22
CA ASP A 262 -5.37 11.21 7.83
C ASP A 262 -5.32 11.03 6.31
N PHE A 263 -6.45 11.25 5.62
CA PHE A 263 -6.51 11.20 4.16
C PHE A 263 -5.63 12.28 3.52
N LEU A 264 -5.79 13.55 3.90
CA LEU A 264 -4.96 14.65 3.38
C LEU A 264 -3.48 14.43 3.69
N THR A 265 -3.17 14.07 4.94
CA THR A 265 -1.81 13.79 5.37
C THR A 265 -1.18 12.68 4.51
N SER A 266 -1.93 11.61 4.22
CA SER A 266 -1.46 10.49 3.42
C SER A 266 -1.27 10.86 1.95
N MET A 267 -2.15 11.70 1.38
CA MET A 267 -2.03 12.16 -0.01
C MET A 267 -0.85 13.11 -0.21
N GLU A 268 -0.58 14.00 0.76
CA GLU A 268 0.61 14.86 0.75
C GLU A 268 1.91 14.02 0.81
N GLN A 269 1.94 12.99 1.67
CA GLN A 269 3.05 12.05 1.75
C GLN A 269 3.23 11.26 0.45
N LEU A 270 2.13 10.76 -0.12
CA LEU A 270 2.14 10.05 -1.40
C LEU A 270 2.74 10.90 -2.51
N GLN A 271 2.30 12.15 -2.66
CA GLN A 271 2.80 13.08 -3.68
C GLN A 271 4.30 13.38 -3.50
N THR A 272 4.77 13.41 -2.26
CA THR A 272 6.16 13.69 -1.92
C THR A 272 7.08 12.48 -2.16
N GLU A 273 6.64 11.28 -1.77
CA GLU A 273 7.44 10.07 -1.82
C GLU A 273 7.37 9.36 -3.17
N LEU A 274 6.19 9.38 -3.82
CA LEU A 274 5.91 8.72 -5.09
C LEU A 274 5.44 9.75 -6.14
N PRO A 275 6.33 10.65 -6.59
CA PRO A 275 5.94 11.84 -7.37
C PRO A 275 5.29 11.53 -8.73
N ASN A 276 5.50 10.33 -9.25
CA ASN A 276 4.97 9.91 -10.55
C ASN A 276 3.65 9.14 -10.46
N VAL A 277 3.05 9.03 -9.27
CA VAL A 277 1.72 8.45 -9.13
C VAL A 277 0.71 9.37 -9.81
N GLY A 278 0.08 8.89 -10.88
CA GLY A 278 -0.97 9.61 -11.61
C GLY A 278 -2.37 9.07 -11.34
N SER A 279 -2.50 7.88 -10.76
CA SER A 279 -3.80 7.22 -10.55
C SER A 279 -3.92 6.65 -9.14
N ALA A 280 -5.14 6.64 -8.60
CA ALA A 280 -5.48 6.01 -7.33
C ALA A 280 -6.71 5.11 -7.48
N SER A 281 -6.58 3.84 -7.07
CA SER A 281 -7.72 2.94 -6.91
C SER A 281 -8.36 3.19 -5.54
N LEU A 282 -9.54 3.81 -5.54
CA LEU A 282 -10.30 4.15 -4.35
C LEU A 282 -11.19 2.97 -3.96
N ILE A 283 -10.79 2.26 -2.91
CA ILE A 283 -11.48 1.06 -2.43
C ILE A 283 -12.59 1.46 -1.45
N VAL A 284 -13.81 0.96 -1.63
CA VAL A 284 -14.94 1.20 -0.71
C VAL A 284 -15.66 -0.12 -0.40
N SER A 285 -15.70 -0.47 0.89
CA SER A 285 -16.12 -1.81 1.32
C SER A 285 -17.50 -1.86 1.97
N TRP A 286 -18.31 -2.84 1.55
CA TRP A 286 -19.48 -3.34 2.29
C TRP A 286 -19.20 -4.75 2.81
N PHE A 287 -20.07 -5.26 3.69
CA PHE A 287 -19.85 -6.51 4.42
C PHE A 287 -20.81 -7.62 3.98
N GLY A 288 -20.23 -8.75 3.57
CA GLY A 288 -20.92 -9.99 3.26
C GLY A 288 -20.91 -10.97 4.44
N ASP A 289 -21.97 -11.77 4.60
CA ASP A 289 -22.18 -12.62 5.77
C ASP A 289 -22.27 -14.13 5.50
N ASP A 290 -22.44 -14.56 4.24
CA ASP A 290 -22.53 -15.97 3.84
C ASP A 290 -21.65 -16.24 2.59
N LEU A 291 -21.29 -17.50 2.32
CA LEU A 291 -20.63 -17.92 1.07
C LEU A 291 -21.63 -18.49 0.04
N ARG A 292 -22.89 -18.69 0.42
CA ARG A 292 -23.94 -19.27 -0.43
C ARG A 292 -24.75 -18.16 -1.06
N ALA A 293 -24.72 -18.09 -2.39
CA ALA A 293 -25.29 -17.01 -3.21
C ALA A 293 -26.74 -16.66 -2.84
N ALA A 294 -27.61 -17.66 -2.62
CA ALA A 294 -29.01 -17.43 -2.26
C ALA A 294 -29.25 -16.82 -0.87
N GLU A 295 -28.34 -17.08 0.06
CA GLU A 295 -28.44 -16.64 1.46
C GLU A 295 -27.64 -15.35 1.71
N PHE A 296 -26.92 -14.85 0.69
CA PHE A 296 -25.90 -13.81 0.82
C PHE A 296 -26.45 -12.41 1.06
N ASP A 297 -26.24 -11.83 2.24
CA ASP A 297 -26.59 -10.43 2.52
C ASP A 297 -25.36 -9.51 2.40
N LEU A 298 -25.54 -8.32 1.80
CA LEU A 298 -24.45 -7.36 1.57
C LEU A 298 -24.82 -5.97 2.06
N ARG A 299 -24.23 -5.55 3.18
CA ARG A 299 -24.65 -4.35 3.90
C ARG A 299 -23.52 -3.42 4.28
N PRO A 300 -23.78 -2.10 4.35
CA PRO A 300 -22.90 -1.21 5.08
C PRO A 300 -23.06 -1.45 6.59
N LYS A 301 -21.94 -1.42 7.33
CA LYS A 301 -21.92 -1.64 8.78
C LYS A 301 -21.09 -0.58 9.49
N VAL A 302 -21.37 -0.39 10.78
CA VAL A 302 -20.70 0.57 11.66
C VAL A 302 -19.87 -0.15 12.73
N GLU A 303 -18.85 0.51 13.25
CA GLU A 303 -18.04 -0.01 14.37
C GLU A 303 -18.79 0.11 15.71
N GLN A 304 -19.73 1.07 15.80
CA GLN A 304 -20.54 1.35 16.99
C GLN A 304 -21.75 2.25 16.65
N LYS A 305 -22.80 2.22 17.50
CA LYS A 305 -24.02 3.03 17.35
C LYS A 305 -24.17 4.24 18.28
N LEU A 306 -23.32 4.37 19.29
CA LEU A 306 -23.53 5.29 20.42
C LEU A 306 -23.17 6.76 20.13
N SER A 307 -22.17 6.99 19.28
CA SER A 307 -21.64 8.32 18.98
C SER A 307 -21.53 8.53 17.49
N ASP A 308 -21.70 9.76 17.02
CA ASP A 308 -21.70 10.07 15.58
C ASP A 308 -20.97 11.38 15.31
N GLY A 309 -20.43 11.53 14.10
CA GLY A 309 -19.60 12.68 13.73
C GLY A 309 -20.33 14.00 13.93
N ASP A 310 -19.63 14.98 14.52
CA ASP A 310 -20.18 16.31 14.79
C ASP A 310 -20.47 17.11 13.51
N SER A 311 -19.53 17.06 12.58
CA SER A 311 -19.49 17.76 11.29
C SER A 311 -19.97 16.90 10.13
N MET A 312 -19.87 15.58 10.25
CA MET A 312 -20.24 14.61 9.22
C MET A 312 -20.96 13.43 9.87
N LYS A 313 -22.28 13.35 9.67
CA LYS A 313 -23.08 12.20 10.14
C LYS A 313 -22.75 10.97 9.30
N TRP A 314 -22.71 9.81 9.94
CA TRP A 314 -22.56 8.57 9.18
C TRP A 314 -23.89 8.20 8.54
N GLU A 315 -23.87 8.10 7.21
CA GLU A 315 -24.96 7.62 6.38
C GLU A 315 -24.36 6.94 5.15
N VAL A 316 -24.92 5.79 4.77
CA VAL A 316 -24.56 5.04 3.56
C VAL A 316 -25.83 4.50 2.93
N ALA A 317 -26.09 4.84 1.66
CA ALA A 317 -27.25 4.32 0.92
C ALA A 317 -28.59 4.54 1.64
N GLY A 318 -28.74 5.69 2.29
CA GLY A 318 -29.91 6.08 3.09
C GLY A 318 -30.01 5.41 4.46
N LEU A 319 -29.04 4.57 4.84
CA LEU A 319 -28.99 3.91 6.14
C LEU A 319 -28.27 4.79 7.16
N SER A 320 -28.94 5.17 8.24
CA SER A 320 -28.30 5.93 9.32
C SER A 320 -27.53 5.01 10.28
N ARG A 321 -26.60 5.59 11.06
CA ARG A 321 -25.81 4.85 12.07
C ARG A 321 -26.65 3.98 13.00
N ASN A 322 -27.78 4.49 13.49
CA ASN A 322 -28.61 3.78 14.44
C ASN A 322 -29.29 2.54 13.83
N GLU A 323 -29.57 2.60 12.53
CA GLU A 323 -30.24 1.54 11.77
C GLU A 323 -29.25 0.49 11.25
N ALA A 324 -28.03 0.91 10.90
CA ALA A 324 -26.95 0.04 10.43
C ALA A 324 -26.59 -1.07 11.41
N GLU A 325 -26.06 -2.20 10.94
CA GLU A 325 -25.57 -3.25 11.84
C GLU A 325 -24.20 -2.90 12.42
N GLU A 326 -23.92 -3.34 13.64
CA GLU A 326 -22.58 -3.23 14.22
C GLU A 326 -21.69 -4.39 13.75
N LEU A 327 -20.44 -4.08 13.43
CA LEU A 327 -19.42 -5.09 13.14
C LEU A 327 -19.15 -5.97 14.36
N ALA A 328 -18.90 -7.24 14.09
CA ALA A 328 -18.44 -8.22 15.04
C ALA A 328 -17.17 -7.73 15.74
N GLN A 329 -17.08 -8.04 17.04
CA GLN A 329 -15.96 -7.61 17.87
C GLN A 329 -15.18 -8.79 18.41
N VAL A 330 -13.86 -8.64 18.42
CA VAL A 330 -12.93 -9.55 19.10
C VAL A 330 -12.19 -8.75 20.16
N GLN A 331 -12.30 -9.16 21.43
CA GLN A 331 -11.69 -8.47 22.58
C GLN A 331 -12.09 -6.97 22.67
N GLY A 332 -13.35 -6.66 22.35
CA GLY A 332 -13.90 -5.30 22.45
C GLY A 332 -13.45 -4.34 21.35
N ARG A 333 -12.92 -4.86 20.23
CA ARG A 333 -12.57 -4.10 19.03
C ARG A 333 -13.26 -4.70 17.82
N ALA A 334 -13.78 -3.85 16.94
CA ALA A 334 -14.33 -4.28 15.66
C ALA A 334 -13.27 -5.07 14.86
N VAL A 335 -13.70 -6.10 14.15
CA VAL A 335 -12.80 -6.95 13.35
C VAL A 335 -12.20 -6.20 12.16
N TYR A 336 -12.98 -5.28 11.58
CA TYR A 336 -12.64 -4.34 10.51
C TYR A 336 -12.97 -2.89 10.93
N GLY A 337 -12.58 -1.92 10.10
CA GLY A 337 -13.20 -0.58 10.15
C GLY A 337 -14.60 -0.61 9.53
N GLY A 338 -15.48 0.31 9.92
CA GLY A 338 -16.85 0.40 9.37
C GLY A 338 -16.87 0.81 7.88
N THR A 339 -18.02 0.73 7.21
CA THR A 339 -18.13 1.22 5.82
C THR A 339 -17.88 2.73 5.79
N PRO A 340 -17.02 3.25 4.90
CA PRO A 340 -16.83 4.68 4.72
C PRO A 340 -18.17 5.36 4.41
N CYS A 341 -18.49 6.47 5.09
CA CYS A 341 -19.75 7.17 4.84
C CYS A 341 -19.74 7.83 3.46
N ASP A 342 -20.93 7.99 2.87
CA ASP A 342 -21.08 8.50 1.49
C ASP A 342 -20.39 9.87 1.31
N ALA A 343 -20.53 10.76 2.30
CA ALA A 343 -19.90 12.08 2.27
C ALA A 343 -18.36 12.01 2.24
N SER A 344 -17.75 11.09 2.99
CA SER A 344 -16.29 10.92 3.00
C SER A 344 -15.74 10.43 1.67
N VAL A 345 -16.49 9.56 0.98
CA VAL A 345 -16.14 9.06 -0.35
C VAL A 345 -16.19 10.20 -1.38
N VAL A 346 -17.22 11.04 -1.33
CA VAL A 346 -17.33 12.22 -2.22
C VAL A 346 -16.19 13.19 -2.00
N GLU A 347 -15.82 13.47 -0.74
CA GLU A 347 -14.66 14.31 -0.43
C GLU A 347 -13.36 13.73 -1.00
N ALA A 348 -13.12 12.42 -0.85
CA ALA A 348 -11.94 11.75 -1.39
C ALA A 348 -11.86 11.83 -2.92
N ILE A 349 -12.95 11.50 -3.63
CA ILE A 349 -13.00 11.57 -5.10
C ILE A 349 -12.70 13.00 -5.56
N THR A 350 -13.34 14.00 -4.93
CA THR A 350 -13.14 15.41 -5.26
C THR A 350 -11.68 15.83 -5.09
N HIS A 351 -11.08 15.50 -3.94
CA HIS A 351 -9.69 15.85 -3.65
C HIS A 351 -8.69 15.18 -4.60
N LEU A 352 -8.88 13.89 -4.91
CA LEU A 352 -8.02 13.18 -5.86
C LEU A 352 -8.05 13.85 -7.24
N LYS A 353 -9.23 14.24 -7.72
CA LYS A 353 -9.36 14.93 -9.02
C LYS A 353 -8.76 16.34 -8.98
N GLU A 354 -8.98 17.11 -7.91
CA GLU A 354 -8.40 18.43 -7.72
C GLU A 354 -6.87 18.42 -7.66
N THR A 355 -6.30 17.31 -7.17
CA THR A 355 -4.84 17.08 -7.12
C THR A 355 -4.30 16.38 -8.37
N GLY A 356 -5.11 16.25 -9.42
CA GLY A 356 -4.70 15.75 -10.74
C GLY A 356 -4.45 14.24 -10.78
N LYS A 357 -5.16 13.47 -9.95
CA LYS A 357 -5.11 12.00 -9.97
C LYS A 357 -6.31 11.44 -10.74
N ASP A 358 -6.06 10.44 -11.58
CA ASP A 358 -7.09 9.60 -12.16
C ASP A 358 -7.69 8.72 -11.04
N VAL A 359 -9.01 8.70 -10.94
CA VAL A 359 -9.74 7.93 -9.91
C VAL A 359 -10.30 6.66 -10.53
N VAL A 360 -9.83 5.51 -10.05
CA VAL A 360 -10.43 4.20 -10.34
C VAL A 360 -11.26 3.80 -9.14
N PHE A 361 -12.59 3.80 -9.25
CA PHE A 361 -13.44 3.38 -8.14
C PHE A 361 -13.53 1.86 -8.07
N TYR A 362 -13.24 1.30 -6.89
CA TYR A 362 -13.12 -0.13 -6.68
C TYR A 362 -14.05 -0.58 -5.53
N PRO A 363 -15.28 -1.02 -5.82
CA PRO A 363 -16.17 -1.61 -4.82
C PRO A 363 -15.59 -2.93 -4.29
N PHE A 364 -15.60 -3.10 -2.96
CA PHE A 364 -15.00 -4.25 -2.29
C PHE A 364 -15.98 -4.94 -1.32
N ILE A 365 -15.87 -6.26 -1.19
CA ILE A 365 -16.66 -7.04 -0.23
C ILE A 365 -15.71 -7.62 0.83
N LEU A 366 -15.94 -7.23 2.08
CA LEU A 366 -15.30 -7.82 3.25
C LEU A 366 -16.23 -8.88 3.86
N MET A 367 -15.70 -10.07 4.12
CA MET A 367 -16.48 -11.17 4.68
C MET A 367 -16.37 -11.18 6.21
N GLU A 368 -17.50 -11.36 6.90
CA GLU A 368 -17.62 -11.18 8.35
C GLU A 368 -17.94 -12.47 9.15
N GLN A 369 -17.82 -13.64 8.53
CA GLN A 369 -18.07 -14.90 9.22
C GLN A 369 -17.08 -15.09 10.37
N MET A 370 -17.62 -15.23 11.59
CA MET A 370 -16.82 -15.49 12.79
C MET A 370 -16.69 -17.00 13.06
N GLU A 371 -15.77 -17.37 13.96
CA GLU A 371 -15.62 -18.76 14.38
C GLU A 371 -16.92 -19.28 15.00
N GLY A 372 -17.37 -20.46 14.58
CA GLY A 372 -18.62 -21.06 15.07
C GLY A 372 -19.89 -20.38 14.55
N ASN A 373 -19.86 -19.78 13.36
CA ASN A 373 -20.99 -19.07 12.75
C ASN A 373 -22.25 -19.92 12.49
N GLY A 374 -22.13 -21.25 12.48
CA GLY A 374 -23.26 -22.17 12.25
C GLY A 374 -23.78 -22.20 10.81
N LEU A 375 -23.09 -21.56 9.86
CA LEU A 375 -23.44 -21.55 8.45
C LEU A 375 -22.83 -22.79 7.77
N PRO A 376 -23.63 -23.61 7.06
CA PRO A 376 -23.08 -24.72 6.28
C PRO A 376 -22.03 -24.26 5.26
N ASP A 377 -20.89 -24.95 5.21
CA ASP A 377 -19.83 -24.65 4.27
C ASP A 377 -20.17 -25.18 2.86
N PRO A 378 -20.32 -24.33 1.83
CA PRO A 378 -20.57 -24.82 0.47
C PRO A 378 -19.37 -25.59 -0.11
N TRP A 379 -18.16 -25.49 0.46
CA TRP A 379 -16.95 -26.15 -0.03
C TRP A 379 -16.57 -27.45 0.70
N SER A 380 -17.10 -27.70 1.90
CA SER A 380 -16.85 -28.95 2.65
C SER A 380 -18.09 -29.47 3.41
N GLU A 381 -17.97 -30.61 4.10
CA GLU A 381 -19.03 -31.11 4.99
C GLU A 381 -19.03 -30.40 6.36
N ALA A 382 -18.26 -29.32 6.51
CA ALA A 382 -18.19 -28.58 7.76
C ALA A 382 -19.50 -27.86 8.07
N ALA A 383 -19.87 -27.88 9.34
CA ALA A 383 -21.07 -27.20 9.86
C ALA A 383 -20.91 -25.67 9.98
N ASN A 384 -19.71 -25.14 9.73
CA ASN A 384 -19.39 -23.72 9.80
C ASN A 384 -18.59 -23.33 8.57
N GLN A 385 -18.88 -22.16 8.00
CA GLN A 385 -18.02 -21.54 7.00
C GLN A 385 -16.69 -21.09 7.62
N PRO A 386 -15.61 -20.99 6.82
CA PRO A 386 -14.33 -20.48 7.30
C PRO A 386 -14.47 -19.08 7.91
N LYS A 387 -13.59 -18.74 8.85
CA LYS A 387 -13.57 -17.43 9.51
C LYS A 387 -13.00 -16.37 8.57
N LEU A 388 -13.69 -15.25 8.39
CA LEU A 388 -13.31 -14.12 7.52
C LEU A 388 -12.76 -14.63 6.16
N PRO A 389 -13.56 -15.40 5.41
CA PRO A 389 -13.12 -16.03 4.17
C PRO A 389 -12.87 -14.99 3.07
N TRP A 390 -12.17 -15.37 2.02
CA TRP A 390 -12.07 -14.52 0.82
C TRP A 390 -13.38 -14.53 0.02
N ARG A 391 -13.80 -13.36 -0.49
CA ARG A 391 -15.04 -13.18 -1.29
C ARG A 391 -15.09 -14.06 -2.54
N GLY A 392 -13.95 -14.40 -3.12
CA GLY A 392 -13.88 -15.33 -4.26
C GLY A 392 -14.32 -16.76 -3.93
N ARG A 393 -14.63 -17.07 -2.67
CA ARG A 393 -15.26 -18.32 -2.22
C ARG A 393 -16.79 -18.28 -2.28
N ILE A 394 -17.42 -17.15 -2.57
CA ILE A 394 -18.89 -17.08 -2.73
C ILE A 394 -19.27 -18.00 -3.90
N THR A 395 -20.23 -18.89 -3.70
CA THR A 395 -20.67 -19.87 -4.70
C THR A 395 -22.12 -20.30 -4.42
N GLN A 396 -22.63 -21.26 -5.16
CA GLN A 396 -23.95 -21.87 -4.97
C GLN A 396 -24.06 -22.62 -3.63
N SER A 397 -25.26 -23.07 -3.23
CA SER A 397 -25.54 -23.73 -1.94
C SER A 397 -24.63 -24.93 -1.64
N VAL A 398 -24.22 -25.66 -2.68
CA VAL A 398 -23.18 -26.69 -2.64
C VAL A 398 -22.26 -26.50 -3.84
N ALA A 399 -20.99 -26.16 -3.58
CA ALA A 399 -20.02 -25.80 -4.62
C ALA A 399 -19.93 -26.83 -5.77
N HIS A 400 -19.59 -26.34 -6.97
CA HIS A 400 -19.43 -27.18 -8.15
C HIS A 400 -18.44 -28.34 -7.89
N GLY A 401 -18.69 -29.50 -8.49
CA GLY A 401 -17.89 -30.71 -8.31
C GLY A 401 -18.20 -31.50 -7.03
N ARG A 402 -19.06 -31.00 -6.13
CA ARG A 402 -19.51 -31.73 -4.95
C ARG A 402 -20.83 -32.46 -5.18
N VAL A 403 -21.02 -33.56 -4.44
CA VAL A 403 -22.27 -34.32 -4.44
C VAL A 403 -23.42 -33.43 -3.96
N GLY A 404 -24.50 -33.37 -4.75
CA GLY A 404 -25.66 -32.53 -4.44
C GLY A 404 -25.54 -31.07 -4.91
N SER A 405 -24.48 -30.72 -5.64
CA SER A 405 -24.35 -29.39 -6.26
C SER A 405 -25.51 -29.09 -7.21
N PRO A 406 -26.12 -27.88 -7.17
CA PRO A 406 -27.13 -27.46 -8.13
C PRO A 406 -26.53 -27.06 -9.50
N SER A 407 -25.24 -27.27 -9.72
CA SER A 407 -24.54 -26.87 -10.93
C SER A 407 -25.17 -27.49 -12.18
N GLY A 408 -25.37 -26.67 -13.21
CA GLY A 408 -26.03 -27.04 -14.46
C GLY A 408 -27.56 -27.05 -14.39
N THR A 409 -28.17 -26.61 -13.28
CA THR A 409 -29.63 -26.66 -13.06
C THR A 409 -30.26 -25.29 -12.92
N ALA A 410 -31.59 -25.23 -13.03
CA ALA A 410 -32.35 -24.00 -12.83
C ALA A 410 -32.28 -23.47 -11.40
N LEU A 411 -31.89 -24.31 -10.43
CA LEU A 411 -31.66 -23.85 -9.06
C LEU A 411 -30.41 -22.97 -9.00
N ALA A 412 -29.32 -23.34 -9.68
CA ALA A 412 -28.13 -22.49 -9.75
C ALA A 412 -28.44 -21.10 -10.34
N ASP A 413 -29.27 -21.04 -11.39
CA ASP A 413 -29.74 -19.76 -11.95
C ASP A 413 -30.51 -18.91 -10.92
N GLN A 414 -31.39 -19.54 -10.13
CA GLN A 414 -32.16 -18.86 -9.08
C GLN A 414 -31.28 -18.36 -7.93
N GLU A 415 -30.29 -19.15 -7.50
CA GLU A 415 -29.38 -18.76 -6.43
C GLU A 415 -28.50 -17.58 -6.87
N VAL A 416 -28.05 -17.54 -8.13
CA VAL A 416 -27.34 -16.38 -8.69
C VAL A 416 -28.25 -15.15 -8.76
N ALA A 417 -29.48 -15.30 -9.26
CA ALA A 417 -30.42 -14.17 -9.31
C ALA A 417 -30.71 -13.59 -7.91
N ALA A 418 -30.81 -14.44 -6.89
CA ALA A 418 -30.98 -14.01 -5.50
C ALA A 418 -29.77 -13.22 -4.95
N PHE A 419 -28.54 -13.61 -5.33
CA PHE A 419 -27.33 -12.87 -4.96
C PHE A 419 -27.31 -11.46 -5.57
N PHE A 420 -27.67 -11.33 -6.85
CA PHE A 420 -27.66 -10.05 -7.55
C PHE A 420 -28.76 -9.11 -7.06
N GLY A 421 -29.95 -9.64 -6.80
CA GLY A 421 -31.13 -8.84 -6.48
C GLY A 421 -31.74 -8.19 -7.74
N THR A 422 -32.72 -7.32 -7.52
CA THR A 422 -33.55 -6.70 -8.55
C THR A 422 -33.44 -5.16 -8.62
N ALA A 423 -32.59 -4.53 -7.79
CA ALA A 423 -32.27 -3.11 -7.91
C ALA A 423 -31.75 -2.74 -9.32
N SER A 424 -32.14 -1.58 -9.82
CA SER A 424 -31.85 -1.10 -11.17
C SER A 424 -31.30 0.33 -11.16
N ALA A 425 -30.71 0.77 -12.28
CA ALA A 425 -30.21 2.15 -12.41
C ALA A 425 -31.29 3.22 -12.13
N SER A 426 -32.55 2.96 -12.50
CA SER A 426 -33.66 3.91 -12.28
C SER A 426 -34.07 4.09 -10.81
N ASP A 427 -33.61 3.20 -9.92
CA ASP A 427 -33.89 3.29 -8.49
C ASP A 427 -33.01 4.32 -7.79
N PHE A 428 -31.97 4.81 -8.46
CA PHE A 428 -31.02 5.79 -7.93
C PHE A 428 -31.20 7.15 -8.59
N ALA A 429 -31.24 8.20 -7.76
CA ALA A 429 -31.27 9.57 -8.21
C ALA A 429 -30.17 10.38 -7.52
N VAL A 430 -29.45 11.18 -8.31
CA VAL A 430 -28.42 12.09 -7.81
C VAL A 430 -28.96 13.51 -7.84
N GLN A 431 -29.07 14.15 -6.67
CA GLN A 431 -29.55 15.53 -6.54
C GLN A 431 -28.73 16.29 -5.49
N ASN A 432 -28.25 17.48 -5.85
CA ASN A 432 -27.46 18.35 -4.96
C ASN A 432 -26.26 17.64 -4.29
N GLY A 433 -25.60 16.73 -5.02
CA GLY A 433 -24.47 15.94 -4.49
C GLY A 433 -24.85 14.77 -3.59
N LEU A 434 -26.15 14.51 -3.38
CA LEU A 434 -26.67 13.41 -2.57
C LEU A 434 -27.28 12.32 -3.45
N VAL A 435 -27.15 11.07 -3.00
CA VAL A 435 -27.73 9.89 -3.63
C VAL A 435 -29.03 9.53 -2.89
N ALA A 436 -30.12 9.40 -3.63
CA ALA A 436 -31.39 8.88 -3.12
C ALA A 436 -31.70 7.53 -3.77
N TYR A 437 -32.13 6.57 -2.95
CA TYR A 437 -32.55 5.23 -3.38
C TYR A 437 -34.04 5.02 -3.13
N ALA A 438 -34.77 4.53 -4.14
CA ALA A 438 -36.20 4.26 -4.08
C ALA A 438 -36.59 2.85 -4.58
N GLY A 439 -35.60 1.96 -4.73
CA GLY A 439 -35.77 0.61 -5.25
C GLY A 439 -36.23 -0.41 -4.21
N PRO A 440 -36.13 -1.72 -4.53
CA PRO A 440 -36.46 -2.82 -3.63
C PRO A 440 -35.74 -2.73 -2.27
N ASP A 441 -36.44 -3.07 -1.19
CA ASP A 441 -35.85 -3.16 0.17
C ASP A 441 -35.07 -4.47 0.33
N GLU A 442 -33.93 -4.53 -0.34
CA GLU A 442 -32.99 -5.64 -0.32
C GLU A 442 -31.56 -5.10 -0.22
N TRP A 443 -30.65 -5.94 0.28
CA TRP A 443 -29.25 -5.61 0.47
C TRP A 443 -28.42 -6.62 -0.33
N ARG A 444 -28.45 -6.45 -1.65
CA ARG A 444 -27.89 -7.37 -2.66
C ARG A 444 -26.87 -6.65 -3.54
N TYR A 445 -26.17 -7.43 -4.36
CA TYR A 445 -25.03 -6.96 -5.14
C TYR A 445 -25.35 -5.77 -6.07
N ARG A 446 -26.50 -5.78 -6.77
CA ARG A 446 -26.89 -4.67 -7.65
C ARG A 446 -27.04 -3.37 -6.88
N ARG A 447 -27.68 -3.39 -5.70
CA ARG A 447 -27.83 -2.19 -4.86
C ARG A 447 -26.47 -1.66 -4.43
N PHE A 448 -25.56 -2.54 -4.03
CA PHE A 448 -24.20 -2.15 -3.66
C PHE A 448 -23.46 -1.45 -4.81
N ILE A 449 -23.39 -2.07 -5.98
CA ILE A 449 -22.64 -1.53 -7.12
C ILE A 449 -23.28 -0.25 -7.66
N LEU A 450 -24.60 -0.22 -7.81
CA LEU A 450 -25.30 0.94 -8.38
C LEU A 450 -25.35 2.13 -7.41
N HIS A 451 -25.39 1.90 -6.10
CA HIS A 451 -25.20 2.96 -5.11
C HIS A 451 -23.83 3.63 -5.26
N ASN A 452 -22.77 2.83 -5.35
CA ASN A 452 -21.42 3.34 -5.55
C ASN A 452 -21.26 4.09 -6.88
N ALA A 453 -21.88 3.61 -7.96
CA ALA A 453 -21.91 4.32 -9.25
C ALA A 453 -22.64 5.68 -9.12
N ALA A 454 -23.79 5.72 -8.42
CA ALA A 454 -24.50 6.97 -8.17
C ALA A 454 -23.70 7.94 -7.29
N LEU A 455 -22.93 7.42 -6.33
CA LEU A 455 -22.04 8.20 -5.47
C LEU A 455 -20.87 8.79 -6.25
N CYS A 456 -20.28 8.02 -7.17
CA CYS A 456 -19.29 8.52 -8.11
C CYS A 456 -19.87 9.63 -9.00
N ALA A 457 -21.07 9.45 -9.52
CA ALA A 457 -21.77 10.48 -10.29
C ALA A 457 -22.03 11.75 -9.45
N SER A 458 -22.39 11.61 -8.17
CA SER A 458 -22.61 12.75 -7.27
C SER A 458 -21.34 13.54 -6.97
N ALA A 459 -20.17 12.89 -7.00
CA ALA A 459 -18.85 13.51 -6.93
C ALA A 459 -18.35 14.11 -8.27
N GLY A 460 -19.18 14.10 -9.32
CA GLY A 460 -18.81 14.62 -10.64
C GLY A 460 -18.09 13.61 -11.53
N GLY A 461 -18.27 12.32 -11.29
CA GLY A 461 -17.73 11.21 -12.08
C GLY A 461 -16.30 10.81 -11.70
N VAL A 462 -15.87 9.64 -12.19
CA VAL A 462 -14.54 9.04 -11.99
C VAL A 462 -13.95 8.61 -13.33
N ASP A 463 -12.65 8.36 -13.40
CA ASP A 463 -11.96 7.99 -14.66
C ASP A 463 -12.20 6.53 -15.04
N ALA A 464 -12.34 5.65 -14.04
CA ALA A 464 -12.77 4.28 -14.22
C ALA A 464 -13.59 3.76 -13.03
N PHE A 465 -14.40 2.74 -13.26
CA PHE A 465 -15.24 2.08 -12.27
C PHE A 465 -15.22 0.56 -12.45
N CYS A 466 -14.85 -0.18 -11.41
CA CYS A 466 -14.94 -1.63 -11.40
C CYS A 466 -16.36 -2.08 -11.00
N ILE A 467 -17.02 -2.91 -11.81
CA ILE A 467 -18.35 -3.47 -11.47
C ILE A 467 -18.29 -4.61 -10.45
N GLY A 468 -17.08 -5.06 -10.11
CA GLY A 468 -16.83 -6.18 -9.23
C GLY A 468 -15.35 -6.55 -9.22
N SER A 469 -14.99 -7.39 -8.26
CA SER A 469 -13.63 -7.89 -8.13
C SER A 469 -13.55 -9.27 -7.51
N GLU A 470 -12.68 -10.12 -8.07
CA GLU A 470 -12.32 -11.44 -7.55
C GLU A 470 -13.51 -12.33 -7.17
N MET A 471 -14.62 -12.29 -7.93
CA MET A 471 -15.83 -13.06 -7.66
C MET A 471 -15.75 -14.48 -8.25
N ARG A 472 -14.56 -15.09 -8.19
CA ARG A 472 -14.19 -16.33 -8.88
C ARG A 472 -15.19 -17.47 -8.71
N GLY A 473 -15.59 -17.78 -7.47
CA GLY A 473 -16.53 -18.86 -7.20
C GLY A 473 -17.95 -18.60 -7.74
N LEU A 474 -18.33 -17.32 -7.90
CA LEU A 474 -19.64 -16.87 -8.36
C LEU A 474 -19.72 -16.88 -9.89
N THR A 475 -18.71 -16.33 -10.57
CA THR A 475 -18.61 -16.30 -12.03
C THR A 475 -18.50 -17.69 -12.65
N GLN A 476 -17.96 -18.66 -11.90
CA GLN A 476 -17.83 -20.06 -12.29
C GLN A 476 -19.08 -20.91 -12.02
N ILE A 477 -20.17 -20.34 -11.48
CA ILE A 477 -21.43 -21.07 -11.32
C ILE A 477 -22.00 -21.39 -12.71
N LEU A 478 -22.11 -22.68 -13.01
CA LEU A 478 -22.80 -23.17 -14.21
C LEU A 478 -24.31 -23.30 -13.92
N GLY A 479 -25.12 -22.63 -14.73
CA GLY A 479 -26.58 -22.71 -14.77
C GLY A 479 -27.10 -23.54 -15.94
N VAL A 480 -28.39 -23.39 -16.30
CA VAL A 480 -28.99 -24.20 -17.39
C VAL A 480 -28.40 -23.85 -18.77
N ASN A 481 -28.10 -22.57 -19.00
CA ASN A 481 -27.69 -22.05 -20.31
C ASN A 481 -26.30 -21.38 -20.28
N GLY A 482 -25.40 -21.86 -19.42
CA GLY A 482 -24.04 -21.30 -19.28
C GLY A 482 -23.83 -20.65 -17.92
N PHE A 483 -23.22 -19.46 -17.88
CA PHE A 483 -22.79 -18.81 -16.63
C PHE A 483 -23.71 -17.62 -16.27
N PRO A 484 -24.75 -17.82 -15.44
CA PRO A 484 -25.73 -16.77 -15.12
C PRO A 484 -25.11 -15.53 -14.49
N ALA A 485 -24.08 -15.69 -13.63
CA ALA A 485 -23.44 -14.54 -12.98
C ALA A 485 -22.75 -13.61 -13.98
N VAL A 486 -22.21 -14.16 -15.07
CA VAL A 486 -21.59 -13.38 -16.14
C VAL A 486 -22.65 -12.56 -16.88
N GLN A 487 -23.85 -13.11 -17.10
CA GLN A 487 -24.95 -12.37 -17.71
C GLN A 487 -25.47 -11.25 -16.80
N GLU A 488 -25.54 -11.49 -15.49
CA GLU A 488 -25.89 -10.47 -14.51
C GLU A 488 -24.83 -9.35 -14.45
N LEU A 489 -23.54 -9.68 -14.49
CA LEU A 489 -22.47 -8.68 -14.56
C LEU A 489 -22.55 -7.79 -15.81
N ARG A 490 -22.92 -8.36 -16.96
CA ARG A 490 -23.19 -7.55 -18.18
C ARG A 490 -24.36 -6.59 -17.97
N ALA A 491 -25.44 -7.06 -17.35
CA ALA A 491 -26.58 -6.22 -17.01
C ALA A 491 -26.22 -5.13 -15.98
N VAL A 492 -25.33 -5.42 -15.02
CA VAL A 492 -24.79 -4.42 -14.10
C VAL A 492 -23.92 -3.40 -14.84
N ALA A 493 -23.07 -3.82 -15.78
CA ALA A 493 -22.25 -2.91 -16.58
C ALA A 493 -23.11 -1.92 -17.38
N ALA A 494 -24.21 -2.39 -17.98
CA ALA A 494 -25.17 -1.54 -18.68
C ALA A 494 -25.86 -0.51 -17.75
N ASP A 495 -26.29 -0.94 -16.55
CA ASP A 495 -26.89 -0.05 -15.57
C ASP A 495 -25.87 0.98 -15.02
N VAL A 496 -24.63 0.57 -14.77
CA VAL A 496 -23.54 1.47 -14.37
C VAL A 496 -23.27 2.49 -15.49
N ARG A 497 -23.25 2.07 -16.75
CA ARG A 497 -23.11 2.96 -17.92
C ARG A 497 -24.23 4.00 -17.97
N GLN A 498 -25.46 3.61 -17.64
CA GLN A 498 -26.60 4.54 -17.58
C GLN A 498 -26.41 5.63 -16.52
N ILE A 499 -25.78 5.31 -15.39
CA ILE A 499 -25.55 6.25 -14.29
C ILE A 499 -24.32 7.14 -14.56
N LEU A 500 -23.19 6.54 -14.94
CA LEU A 500 -21.89 7.22 -15.06
C LEU A 500 -21.64 7.87 -16.42
N GLY A 501 -22.45 7.50 -17.43
CA GLY A 501 -22.31 8.02 -18.79
C GLY A 501 -21.13 7.41 -19.56
N PRO A 502 -20.87 7.90 -20.78
CA PRO A 502 -19.91 7.29 -21.70
C PRO A 502 -18.45 7.57 -21.35
N ASP A 503 -18.16 8.61 -20.56
CA ASP A 503 -16.79 9.06 -20.32
C ASP A 503 -16.04 8.23 -19.27
N THR A 504 -16.77 7.58 -18.35
CA THR A 504 -16.18 6.74 -17.30
C THR A 504 -15.84 5.38 -17.86
N LYS A 505 -14.60 4.90 -17.72
CA LYS A 505 -14.25 3.54 -18.16
C LYS A 505 -14.84 2.50 -17.21
N ILE A 506 -15.41 1.41 -17.71
CA ILE A 506 -16.01 0.36 -16.89
C ILE A 506 -15.25 -0.95 -17.11
N GLY A 507 -14.95 -1.67 -16.04
CA GLY A 507 -14.29 -2.97 -16.11
C GLY A 507 -14.67 -3.89 -14.95
N TYR A 508 -14.19 -5.13 -15.00
CA TYR A 508 -14.26 -6.09 -13.90
C TYR A 508 -12.83 -6.50 -13.52
N ALA A 509 -12.50 -6.48 -12.23
CA ALA A 509 -11.17 -6.83 -11.72
C ALA A 509 -11.14 -8.33 -11.39
N ALA A 510 -10.82 -9.16 -12.38
CA ALA A 510 -10.77 -10.61 -12.20
C ALA A 510 -9.58 -11.03 -11.33
N ASP A 511 -9.76 -12.10 -10.56
CA ASP A 511 -8.62 -12.76 -9.92
C ASP A 511 -7.67 -13.30 -11.00
N TRP A 512 -6.35 -13.26 -10.75
CA TRP A 512 -5.33 -13.77 -11.68
C TRP A 512 -5.54 -15.24 -12.09
N SER A 513 -6.26 -16.03 -11.28
CA SER A 513 -6.59 -17.43 -11.59
C SER A 513 -7.98 -17.63 -12.21
N GLU A 514 -8.67 -16.55 -12.57
CA GLU A 514 -10.04 -16.55 -13.09
C GLU A 514 -10.13 -16.01 -14.54
N TYR A 515 -9.41 -14.93 -14.85
CA TYR A 515 -9.60 -14.14 -16.10
C TYR A 515 -9.51 -14.99 -17.39
N PHE A 516 -8.61 -15.97 -17.40
CA PHE A 516 -8.22 -16.72 -18.60
C PHE A 516 -9.19 -17.85 -18.97
N GLY A 517 -10.03 -18.27 -18.04
CA GLY A 517 -10.95 -19.39 -18.25
C GLY A 517 -11.24 -20.20 -16.99
N PHE A 518 -12.30 -21.00 -17.07
CA PHE A 518 -12.70 -21.95 -16.05
C PHE A 518 -12.41 -23.37 -16.54
N HIS A 519 -11.61 -24.09 -15.74
CA HIS A 519 -11.17 -25.45 -16.00
C HIS A 519 -11.69 -26.38 -14.88
N PRO A 520 -12.92 -26.90 -14.98
CA PRO A 520 -13.47 -27.85 -14.01
C PRO A 520 -12.51 -29.02 -13.75
N GLN A 521 -12.24 -29.29 -12.48
CA GLN A 521 -11.43 -30.45 -12.06
C GLN A 521 -12.31 -31.68 -11.77
N ASP A 522 -13.37 -31.85 -12.56
CA ASP A 522 -14.36 -32.94 -12.43
C ASP A 522 -14.14 -34.09 -13.42
N GLY A 523 -13.08 -34.01 -14.22
CA GLY A 523 -12.70 -35.02 -15.22
C GLY A 523 -13.44 -34.90 -16.55
N THR A 524 -14.29 -33.88 -16.74
CA THR A 524 -14.93 -33.60 -18.04
C THR A 524 -13.92 -33.24 -19.12
N GLY A 525 -12.80 -32.61 -18.72
CA GLY A 525 -11.85 -32.02 -19.66
C GLY A 525 -12.39 -30.74 -20.30
N ASP A 526 -13.42 -30.12 -19.72
CA ASP A 526 -13.96 -28.88 -20.22
C ASP A 526 -13.00 -27.70 -20.01
N ILE A 527 -13.00 -26.79 -20.97
CA ILE A 527 -12.40 -25.46 -20.87
C ILE A 527 -13.44 -24.44 -21.30
N TYR A 528 -13.82 -23.60 -20.34
CA TYR A 528 -14.76 -22.52 -20.55
C TYR A 528 -14.06 -21.16 -20.49
N PHE A 529 -14.01 -20.43 -21.59
CA PHE A 529 -13.83 -18.99 -21.61
C PHE A 529 -15.12 -18.30 -21.15
N HIS A 530 -15.46 -18.53 -19.88
CA HIS A 530 -16.74 -18.17 -19.27
C HIS A 530 -16.97 -16.65 -19.17
N LEU A 531 -15.89 -15.87 -19.06
CA LEU A 531 -15.94 -14.40 -18.97
C LEU A 531 -15.93 -13.69 -20.33
N ASP A 532 -15.67 -14.39 -21.44
CA ASP A 532 -15.65 -13.77 -22.77
C ASP A 532 -16.92 -12.97 -23.11
N PRO A 533 -18.15 -13.42 -22.75
CA PRO A 533 -19.34 -12.59 -22.98
C PRO A 533 -19.31 -11.25 -22.25
N LEU A 534 -18.65 -11.17 -21.09
CA LEU A 534 -18.45 -9.92 -20.35
C LEU A 534 -17.32 -9.10 -21.00
N TRP A 535 -16.20 -9.73 -21.33
CA TRP A 535 -15.06 -9.06 -21.97
C TRP A 535 -15.38 -8.48 -23.35
N ALA A 536 -16.25 -9.14 -24.11
CA ALA A 536 -16.73 -8.68 -25.40
C ALA A 536 -17.87 -7.65 -25.30
N ASP A 537 -18.43 -7.40 -24.11
CA ASP A 537 -19.55 -6.49 -23.94
C ASP A 537 -19.15 -5.04 -24.27
N GLU A 538 -20.01 -4.32 -24.99
CA GLU A 538 -19.75 -2.94 -25.39
C GLU A 538 -19.63 -1.97 -24.21
N ASN A 539 -20.22 -2.32 -23.06
CA ASN A 539 -20.14 -1.49 -21.86
C ASN A 539 -18.83 -1.66 -21.11
N ILE A 540 -18.05 -2.71 -21.39
CA ILE A 540 -16.74 -2.96 -20.78
C ILE A 540 -15.63 -2.34 -21.62
N ASP A 541 -14.81 -1.51 -21.00
CA ASP A 541 -13.73 -0.75 -21.65
C ASP A 541 -12.35 -1.39 -21.44
N PHE A 542 -12.16 -2.17 -20.39
CA PHE A 542 -10.89 -2.83 -20.07
C PHE A 542 -11.10 -4.15 -19.33
N ILE A 543 -10.11 -5.04 -19.46
CA ILE A 543 -10.03 -6.29 -18.69
C ILE A 543 -9.15 -6.03 -17.47
N GLY A 544 -9.75 -6.00 -16.28
CA GLY A 544 -9.02 -5.85 -15.03
C GLY A 544 -8.50 -7.20 -14.54
N ILE A 545 -7.24 -7.23 -14.09
CA ILE A 545 -6.64 -8.41 -13.45
C ILE A 545 -5.94 -7.98 -12.16
N ASP A 546 -6.33 -8.59 -11.05
CA ASP A 546 -5.59 -8.50 -9.79
C ASP A 546 -4.44 -9.50 -9.84
N ASN A 547 -3.30 -9.02 -10.33
CA ASN A 547 -2.19 -9.85 -10.80
C ASN A 547 -1.23 -10.22 -9.67
N TYR A 548 -1.51 -11.37 -9.08
CA TYR A 548 -0.70 -11.99 -8.03
C TYR A 548 0.01 -13.28 -8.48
N MET A 549 0.37 -13.37 -9.76
CA MET A 549 1.02 -14.55 -10.33
C MET A 549 2.44 -14.75 -9.79
N PRO A 550 2.86 -15.99 -9.44
CA PRO A 550 4.20 -16.26 -8.91
C PRO A 550 5.33 -15.84 -9.86
N LEU A 551 6.38 -15.21 -9.31
CA LEU A 551 7.61 -14.86 -10.03
C LEU A 551 8.82 -15.70 -9.60
N SER A 552 8.63 -16.67 -8.69
CA SER A 552 9.71 -17.52 -8.20
C SER A 552 9.23 -18.84 -7.62
N ASP A 553 10.12 -19.84 -7.60
CA ASP A 553 10.00 -21.10 -6.83
C ASP A 553 11.25 -21.29 -5.95
N TRP A 554 11.64 -20.22 -5.26
CA TRP A 554 12.89 -20.18 -4.51
C TRP A 554 12.80 -20.96 -3.19
N ARG A 555 13.91 -21.58 -2.75
CA ARG A 555 13.98 -22.36 -1.50
C ARG A 555 15.26 -22.03 -0.73
N ASP A 556 15.38 -22.55 0.48
CA ASP A 556 16.60 -22.36 1.26
C ASP A 556 17.77 -23.19 0.71
N GLY A 557 18.98 -22.64 0.81
CA GLY A 557 20.21 -23.30 0.37
C GLY A 557 20.47 -23.16 -1.13
N LYS A 558 21.37 -24.00 -1.65
CA LYS A 558 21.80 -24.00 -3.07
C LYS A 558 21.44 -25.27 -3.83
N GLY A 559 20.68 -26.17 -3.20
CA GLY A 559 20.36 -27.49 -3.76
C GLY A 559 19.13 -27.50 -4.66
N HIS A 560 18.29 -26.48 -4.58
CA HIS A 560 17.08 -26.36 -5.40
C HIS A 560 17.41 -25.94 -6.84
N LEU A 561 16.51 -26.22 -7.79
CA LEU A 561 16.73 -26.06 -9.22
C LEU A 561 17.09 -24.61 -9.61
N ASP A 562 16.42 -23.63 -9.03
CA ASP A 562 16.58 -22.21 -9.39
C ASP A 562 17.95 -21.65 -8.97
N ALA A 563 18.49 -22.08 -7.83
CA ALA A 563 19.82 -21.69 -7.36
C ALA A 563 20.96 -22.29 -8.18
N GLN A 564 20.66 -23.24 -9.09
CA GLN A 564 21.65 -23.76 -10.03
C GLN A 564 21.90 -22.81 -11.21
N GLN A 565 20.92 -21.96 -11.54
CA GLN A 565 20.98 -21.02 -12.66
C GLN A 565 21.14 -19.58 -12.21
N TRP A 566 20.55 -19.22 -11.07
CA TRP A 566 20.51 -17.86 -10.56
C TRP A 566 21.22 -17.74 -9.21
N PRO A 567 21.94 -16.64 -8.95
CA PRO A 567 22.68 -16.48 -7.71
C PRO A 567 21.80 -16.14 -6.50
N SER A 568 20.59 -15.62 -6.75
CA SER A 568 19.70 -15.12 -5.70
C SER A 568 18.26 -14.94 -6.22
N ILE A 569 17.29 -15.04 -5.31
CA ILE A 569 15.89 -14.64 -5.54
C ILE A 569 15.75 -13.16 -5.92
N TYR A 570 16.69 -12.31 -5.50
CA TYR A 570 16.66 -10.86 -5.79
C TYR A 570 17.17 -10.50 -7.20
N ASP A 571 17.60 -11.49 -7.99
CA ASP A 571 18.08 -11.24 -9.34
C ASP A 571 16.91 -10.77 -10.24
N LEU A 572 17.06 -9.61 -10.90
CA LEU A 572 16.00 -9.08 -11.77
C LEU A 572 15.78 -9.92 -13.02
N GLY A 573 16.84 -10.55 -13.54
CA GLY A 573 16.72 -11.46 -14.68
C GLY A 573 15.91 -12.70 -14.31
N TYR A 574 16.11 -13.24 -13.10
CA TYR A 574 15.31 -14.33 -12.56
C TYR A 574 13.83 -13.95 -12.45
N LEU A 575 13.52 -12.86 -11.73
CA LEU A 575 12.14 -12.44 -11.51
C LEU A 575 11.44 -12.05 -12.83
N SER A 576 12.12 -11.30 -13.70
CA SER A 576 11.53 -10.85 -14.98
C SER A 576 11.34 -12.02 -15.95
N GLY A 577 12.27 -12.98 -15.99
CA GLY A 577 12.15 -14.19 -16.81
C GLY A 577 11.01 -15.10 -16.36
N ASN A 578 10.51 -14.92 -15.13
CA ASN A 578 9.34 -15.61 -14.62
C ASN A 578 8.04 -14.80 -14.77
N ILE A 579 7.98 -13.66 -15.47
CA ILE A 579 6.69 -12.96 -15.66
C ILE A 579 5.81 -13.69 -16.67
N GLU A 580 6.37 -13.99 -17.85
CA GLU A 580 5.78 -14.90 -18.85
C GLU A 580 6.67 -16.14 -19.01
N GLY A 581 6.96 -16.79 -17.87
CA GLY A 581 7.80 -17.98 -17.76
C GLY A 581 7.59 -18.70 -16.43
N GLY A 582 8.30 -19.81 -16.19
CA GLY A 582 8.22 -20.53 -14.92
C GLY A 582 6.88 -21.21 -14.63
N GLU A 583 6.50 -21.27 -13.36
CA GLU A 583 5.24 -21.86 -12.90
C GLU A 583 4.05 -21.12 -13.53
N GLY A 584 3.07 -21.84 -14.08
CA GLY A 584 1.88 -21.27 -14.71
C GLY A 584 2.07 -20.80 -16.15
N TYR A 585 3.27 -20.93 -16.69
CA TYR A 585 3.58 -20.67 -18.10
C TYR A 585 4.27 -21.88 -18.73
N GLU A 586 5.46 -22.23 -18.24
CA GLU A 586 6.24 -23.35 -18.77
C GLU A 586 5.84 -24.68 -18.13
N TRP A 587 5.56 -24.65 -16.83
CA TRP A 587 5.33 -25.85 -16.03
C TRP A 587 4.36 -25.61 -14.86
N TYR A 588 3.89 -26.70 -14.25
CA TYR A 588 3.11 -26.70 -13.01
C TYR A 588 3.49 -27.91 -12.13
N TYR A 589 3.07 -27.89 -10.87
CA TYR A 589 3.15 -29.05 -9.98
C TYR A 589 1.83 -29.82 -9.96
N HIS A 590 1.88 -31.13 -10.23
CA HIS A 590 0.68 -31.98 -10.24
C HIS A 590 0.32 -32.58 -8.87
N SER A 591 1.21 -32.44 -7.88
CA SER A 591 0.98 -32.83 -6.48
C SER A 591 1.94 -32.11 -5.54
N ASP A 592 1.66 -32.16 -4.24
CA ASP A 592 2.53 -31.61 -3.20
C ASP A 592 3.89 -32.33 -3.17
N GLU A 593 3.93 -33.65 -3.39
CA GLU A 593 5.19 -34.40 -3.47
C GLU A 593 6.04 -33.97 -4.66
N ALA A 594 5.40 -33.66 -5.80
CA ALA A 594 6.08 -33.11 -6.96
C ALA A 594 6.62 -31.71 -6.66
N GLN A 595 5.87 -30.88 -5.95
CA GLN A 595 6.34 -29.57 -5.48
C GLN A 595 7.54 -29.70 -4.55
N ASP A 596 7.49 -30.58 -3.55
CA ASP A 596 8.59 -30.81 -2.59
C ASP A 596 9.89 -31.26 -3.29
N ALA A 597 9.76 -32.11 -4.31
CA ALA A 597 10.89 -32.61 -5.09
C ALA A 597 11.29 -31.73 -6.30
N GLN A 598 10.58 -30.61 -6.53
CA GLN A 598 10.70 -29.77 -7.73
C GLN A 598 10.55 -30.55 -9.06
N ILE A 599 9.64 -31.52 -9.11
CA ILE A 599 9.28 -32.25 -10.33
C ILE A 599 8.29 -31.40 -11.14
N ARG A 600 8.86 -30.53 -11.98
CA ARG A 600 8.13 -29.58 -12.83
C ARG A 600 7.51 -30.30 -14.03
N THR A 601 6.18 -30.24 -14.16
CA THR A 601 5.43 -30.87 -15.27
C THR A 601 5.17 -29.83 -16.37
N ALA A 602 5.60 -30.10 -17.59
CA ALA A 602 5.44 -29.14 -18.69
C ALA A 602 3.96 -28.89 -19.03
N ILE A 603 3.61 -27.62 -19.28
CA ILE A 603 2.29 -27.24 -19.77
C ILE A 603 2.26 -27.37 -21.29
N SER A 604 1.41 -28.27 -21.80
CA SER A 604 1.25 -28.53 -23.22
C SER A 604 -0.20 -28.80 -23.56
N ASP A 605 -0.54 -28.61 -24.83
CA ASP A 605 -1.89 -28.83 -25.36
C ASP A 605 -1.94 -29.97 -26.40
N GLY A 606 -0.92 -30.84 -26.39
CA GLY A 606 -0.80 -31.96 -27.32
C GLY A 606 -1.00 -31.54 -28.79
N ASP A 607 -1.96 -32.18 -29.46
CA ASP A 607 -2.18 -32.06 -30.89
C ASP A 607 -2.72 -30.69 -31.35
N HIS A 608 -3.34 -29.92 -30.44
CA HIS A 608 -3.89 -28.60 -30.76
C HIS A 608 -2.82 -27.50 -30.73
N ASN A 609 -1.74 -27.70 -29.98
CA ASN A 609 -0.61 -26.77 -29.86
C ASN A 609 -1.04 -25.34 -29.45
N GLU A 610 -2.07 -25.22 -28.60
CA GLU A 610 -2.51 -23.97 -27.96
C GLU A 610 -2.25 -24.01 -26.44
N PRO A 611 -1.01 -24.17 -25.96
CA PRO A 611 -0.74 -24.33 -24.53
C PRO A 611 -1.17 -23.12 -23.69
N TRP A 612 -1.31 -21.94 -24.31
CA TRP A 612 -1.78 -20.70 -23.67
C TRP A 612 -3.15 -20.85 -23.00
N VAL A 613 -4.02 -21.75 -23.47
CA VAL A 613 -5.34 -21.98 -22.83
C VAL A 613 -5.21 -22.52 -21.40
N PHE A 614 -4.07 -23.12 -21.04
CA PHE A 614 -3.81 -23.65 -19.70
C PHE A 614 -2.87 -22.77 -18.87
N ARG A 615 -2.30 -21.72 -19.48
CA ARG A 615 -1.28 -20.89 -18.86
C ARG A 615 -1.89 -19.60 -18.34
N TYR A 616 -2.17 -19.56 -17.05
CA TYR A 616 -2.71 -18.35 -16.42
C TYR A 616 -1.77 -17.13 -16.51
N LYS A 617 -0.48 -17.31 -16.87
CA LYS A 617 0.47 -16.20 -17.11
C LYS A 617 0.58 -15.78 -18.56
N ASP A 618 0.00 -16.53 -19.50
CA ASP A 618 0.18 -16.30 -20.94
C ASP A 618 -0.80 -15.25 -21.46
N ILE A 619 -0.74 -14.07 -20.83
CA ILE A 619 -1.64 -12.94 -21.05
C ILE A 619 -1.59 -12.49 -22.51
N ARG A 620 -0.40 -12.42 -23.12
CA ARG A 620 -0.26 -11.98 -24.52
C ARG A 620 -0.93 -12.94 -25.50
N ASN A 621 -0.73 -14.25 -25.35
CA ASN A 621 -1.37 -15.20 -26.25
C ASN A 621 -2.88 -15.28 -25.99
N TRP A 622 -3.33 -15.21 -24.75
CA TRP A 622 -4.76 -15.10 -24.45
C TRP A 622 -5.36 -13.86 -25.15
N TRP A 623 -4.74 -12.69 -24.99
CA TRP A 623 -5.22 -11.44 -25.61
C TRP A 623 -5.20 -11.45 -27.14
N SER A 624 -4.23 -12.14 -27.76
CA SER A 624 -3.99 -12.07 -29.22
C SER A 624 -4.65 -13.18 -30.04
N ASN A 625 -5.29 -14.17 -29.42
CA ASN A 625 -5.85 -15.33 -30.13
C ASN A 625 -7.37 -15.41 -30.03
N GLU A 626 -7.99 -16.04 -31.03
CA GLU A 626 -9.41 -16.41 -30.96
C GLU A 626 -9.61 -17.46 -29.87
N HIS A 627 -10.65 -17.28 -29.06
CA HIS A 627 -10.98 -18.21 -27.99
C HIS A 627 -11.96 -19.27 -28.48
N HIS A 628 -11.66 -20.53 -28.21
CA HIS A 628 -12.53 -21.65 -28.55
C HIS A 628 -12.78 -22.52 -27.33
N GLN A 629 -14.05 -22.63 -26.93
CA GLN A 629 -14.44 -23.53 -25.85
C GLN A 629 -13.93 -24.95 -26.11
N ARG A 630 -13.70 -25.69 -25.03
CA ARG A 630 -13.45 -27.14 -25.10
C ARG A 630 -14.50 -27.86 -24.30
N ILE A 631 -15.28 -28.69 -24.97
CA ILE A 631 -16.38 -29.43 -24.35
C ILE A 631 -16.06 -30.90 -24.44
N GLY A 632 -15.97 -31.60 -23.31
CA GLY A 632 -15.48 -32.97 -23.23
C GLY A 632 -14.04 -33.12 -23.74
N GLY A 633 -13.20 -32.08 -23.56
CA GLY A 633 -11.86 -32.02 -24.15
C GLY A 633 -11.81 -31.70 -25.65
N VAL A 634 -12.95 -31.48 -26.31
CA VAL A 634 -13.01 -31.21 -27.75
C VAL A 634 -13.05 -29.71 -28.03
N ARG A 635 -12.03 -29.18 -28.69
CA ARG A 635 -11.98 -27.80 -29.19
C ARG A 635 -13.14 -27.52 -30.16
N GLN A 636 -13.98 -26.56 -29.82
CA GLN A 636 -15.13 -26.18 -30.64
C GLN A 636 -14.68 -25.46 -31.93
N LYS A 637 -15.46 -25.62 -33.00
CA LYS A 637 -15.16 -24.99 -34.30
C LYS A 637 -15.44 -23.48 -34.32
N VAL A 638 -16.45 -23.06 -33.58
CA VAL A 638 -16.88 -21.66 -33.49
C VAL A 638 -16.13 -21.04 -32.32
N ALA A 639 -15.56 -19.85 -32.55
CA ALA A 639 -14.94 -19.06 -31.50
C ALA A 639 -16.02 -18.45 -30.59
N THR A 640 -15.63 -17.98 -29.40
CA THR A 640 -16.50 -17.18 -28.54
C THR A 640 -16.68 -15.77 -29.12
N ASP A 641 -17.39 -14.91 -28.39
CA ASP A 641 -17.56 -13.50 -28.76
C ASP A 641 -16.29 -12.65 -28.55
N TRP A 642 -15.23 -13.23 -27.96
CA TRP A 642 -13.95 -12.53 -27.78
C TRP A 642 -13.32 -12.19 -29.13
N LEU A 643 -13.00 -10.92 -29.30
CA LEU A 643 -12.24 -10.43 -30.44
C LEU A 643 -10.79 -10.18 -29.99
N PRO A 644 -9.80 -10.83 -30.63
CA PRO A 644 -8.39 -10.62 -30.31
C PRO A 644 -8.02 -9.15 -30.35
N GLY A 645 -7.29 -8.69 -29.33
CA GLY A 645 -6.82 -7.31 -29.29
C GLY A 645 -7.87 -6.23 -28.97
N SER A 646 -9.13 -6.61 -28.72
CA SER A 646 -10.25 -5.65 -28.70
C SER A 646 -10.32 -4.75 -27.48
N LYS A 647 -9.75 -5.17 -26.34
CA LYS A 647 -9.77 -4.41 -25.07
C LYS A 647 -8.39 -4.39 -24.43
N PRO A 648 -7.95 -3.26 -23.84
CA PRO A 648 -6.71 -3.21 -23.07
C PRO A 648 -6.83 -4.04 -21.79
N ILE A 649 -5.70 -4.60 -21.35
CA ILE A 649 -5.57 -5.27 -20.06
C ILE A 649 -4.98 -4.30 -19.05
N TRP A 650 -5.64 -4.17 -17.91
CA TRP A 650 -5.19 -3.36 -16.78
C TRP A 650 -4.86 -4.28 -15.63
N PHE A 651 -3.65 -4.15 -15.06
CA PHE A 651 -3.39 -4.73 -13.75
C PHE A 651 -3.98 -3.81 -12.70
N THR A 652 -5.18 -4.16 -12.23
CA THR A 652 -5.94 -3.38 -11.25
C THR A 652 -5.31 -3.46 -9.86
N GLU A 653 -4.63 -4.56 -9.57
CA GLU A 653 -3.72 -4.72 -8.44
C GLU A 653 -2.45 -5.47 -8.88
N ILE A 654 -1.31 -5.10 -8.28
CA ILE A 654 -0.04 -5.84 -8.34
C ILE A 654 0.67 -5.71 -7.00
N GLY A 655 1.37 -6.74 -6.57
CA GLY A 655 2.23 -6.67 -5.40
C GLY A 655 2.55 -8.04 -4.82
N CYS A 656 3.48 -8.05 -3.87
CA CYS A 656 3.68 -9.20 -2.99
C CYS A 656 3.91 -8.69 -1.56
N ALA A 657 3.69 -9.55 -0.57
CA ALA A 657 4.02 -9.23 0.81
C ALA A 657 5.52 -8.94 0.99
N ALA A 658 5.86 -7.99 1.87
CA ALA A 658 7.23 -7.66 2.27
C ALA A 658 7.79 -8.71 3.27
N VAL A 659 7.79 -9.96 2.84
CA VAL A 659 8.14 -11.16 3.60
C VAL A 659 9.09 -12.02 2.77
N ASP A 660 9.98 -12.77 3.43
CA ASP A 660 10.88 -13.74 2.83
C ASP A 660 10.15 -14.57 1.76
N LYS A 661 10.70 -14.60 0.54
CA LYS A 661 10.13 -15.32 -0.61
C LYS A 661 8.69 -14.92 -0.96
N GLY A 662 8.30 -13.67 -0.70
CA GLY A 662 6.99 -13.11 -1.07
C GLY A 662 6.61 -13.34 -2.55
N THR A 663 7.60 -13.35 -3.45
CA THR A 663 7.40 -13.62 -4.89
C THR A 663 7.02 -15.05 -5.23
N ASN A 664 7.16 -16.01 -4.30
CA ASN A 664 6.72 -17.40 -4.52
C ASN A 664 5.20 -17.52 -4.55
N GLN A 665 4.50 -16.71 -3.75
CA GLN A 665 3.04 -16.62 -3.75
C GLN A 665 2.61 -15.18 -3.43
N PRO A 666 2.63 -14.29 -4.44
CA PRO A 666 2.34 -12.87 -4.23
C PRO A 666 0.97 -12.58 -3.63
N ASN A 667 0.00 -13.49 -3.84
CA ASN A 667 -1.36 -13.39 -3.29
C ASN A 667 -1.45 -13.67 -1.78
N LYS A 668 -0.37 -14.12 -1.13
CA LYS A 668 -0.37 -14.45 0.30
C LYS A 668 0.00 -13.24 1.15
N PHE A 669 -1.02 -12.67 1.78
CA PHE A 669 -0.90 -11.63 2.79
C PHE A 669 -1.10 -12.21 4.20
N LEU A 670 -0.22 -11.86 5.12
CA LEU A 670 -0.31 -12.29 6.51
C LEU A 670 -1.33 -11.43 7.26
N ASP A 671 -2.53 -11.97 7.47
CA ASP A 671 -3.52 -11.46 8.42
C ASP A 671 -3.92 -12.56 9.42
N PRO A 672 -3.33 -12.60 10.62
CA PRO A 672 -3.64 -13.61 11.63
C PRO A 672 -5.13 -13.74 12.01
N LYS A 673 -5.99 -12.79 11.62
CA LYS A 673 -7.44 -12.86 11.85
C LYS A 673 -8.17 -13.73 10.83
N SER A 674 -7.69 -13.79 9.59
CA SER A 674 -8.36 -14.44 8.45
C SER A 674 -7.96 -15.90 8.28
N SER A 675 -8.91 -16.72 7.80
CA SER A 675 -8.65 -18.11 7.40
C SER A 675 -7.75 -18.24 6.16
N GLU A 676 -7.57 -17.18 5.38
CA GLU A 676 -6.73 -17.18 4.17
C GLU A 676 -5.26 -16.86 4.46
N SER A 677 -4.96 -16.43 5.70
CA SER A 677 -3.61 -16.05 6.11
C SER A 677 -2.67 -17.25 6.18
N SER A 678 -1.69 -17.24 5.28
CA SER A 678 -0.63 -18.24 5.20
C SER A 678 0.66 -17.56 4.74
N LEU A 679 1.79 -18.19 5.06
CA LEU A 679 3.08 -17.76 4.53
C LEU A 679 3.19 -18.18 3.06
N PRO A 680 3.90 -17.40 2.22
CA PRO A 680 4.28 -17.86 0.89
C PRO A 680 5.04 -19.19 0.97
N HIS A 681 4.93 -20.03 -0.06
CA HIS A 681 5.64 -21.30 -0.13
C HIS A 681 7.13 -21.16 0.21
N PHE A 682 7.59 -22.02 1.13
CA PHE A 682 8.98 -22.08 1.62
C PHE A 682 9.49 -20.81 2.34
N SER A 683 8.63 -19.84 2.60
CA SER A 683 8.97 -18.66 3.38
C SER A 683 9.21 -19.01 4.85
N ASN A 684 10.19 -18.34 5.47
CA ASN A 684 10.39 -18.38 6.92
C ASN A 684 9.64 -17.27 7.69
N GLY A 685 8.88 -16.40 7.00
CA GLY A 685 8.11 -15.31 7.60
C GLY A 685 8.91 -14.08 8.02
N GLY A 686 10.22 -14.04 7.78
CA GLY A 686 11.05 -12.87 8.04
C GLY A 686 10.62 -11.67 7.19
N ARG A 687 10.66 -10.46 7.75
CA ARG A 687 10.40 -9.23 7.00
C ARG A 687 11.47 -9.04 5.92
N ASP A 688 11.04 -8.87 4.69
CA ASP A 688 11.90 -8.59 3.54
C ASP A 688 11.24 -7.53 2.66
N ALA A 689 11.60 -6.27 2.86
CA ALA A 689 11.12 -5.18 2.00
C ALA A 689 11.85 -5.15 0.66
N PHE A 690 13.05 -5.74 0.58
CA PHE A 690 13.85 -5.70 -0.63
C PHE A 690 13.25 -6.61 -1.70
N ILE A 691 12.76 -7.82 -1.35
CA ILE A 691 12.09 -8.69 -2.32
C ILE A 691 10.84 -8.04 -2.94
N GLN A 692 10.05 -7.31 -2.14
CA GLN A 692 8.89 -6.56 -2.64
C GLN A 692 9.31 -5.46 -3.61
N GLN A 693 10.38 -4.72 -3.29
CA GLN A 693 10.95 -3.74 -4.21
C GLN A 693 11.38 -4.41 -5.53
N ARG A 694 12.06 -5.56 -5.46
CA ARG A 694 12.51 -6.29 -6.65
C ARG A 694 11.36 -6.84 -7.49
N TYR A 695 10.28 -7.28 -6.87
CA TYR A 695 9.04 -7.68 -7.56
C TYR A 695 8.48 -6.52 -8.39
N LEU A 696 8.26 -5.36 -7.76
CA LEU A 696 7.71 -4.19 -8.45
C LEU A 696 8.62 -3.70 -9.58
N GLN A 697 9.95 -3.72 -9.35
CA GLN A 697 10.94 -3.41 -10.37
C GLN A 697 10.87 -4.37 -11.57
N ALA A 698 10.79 -5.68 -11.32
CA ALA A 698 10.69 -6.67 -12.39
C ALA A 698 9.42 -6.45 -13.23
N MET A 699 8.26 -6.31 -12.58
CA MET A 699 6.98 -6.10 -13.24
C MET A 699 7.00 -4.85 -14.12
N GLN A 700 7.44 -3.72 -13.58
CA GLN A 700 7.45 -2.46 -14.32
C GLN A 700 8.49 -2.46 -15.44
N ASN A 701 9.70 -2.97 -15.19
CA ASN A 701 10.73 -3.05 -16.24
C ASN A 701 10.28 -3.96 -17.39
N TYR A 702 9.58 -5.05 -17.11
CA TYR A 702 9.12 -5.97 -18.14
C TYR A 702 7.98 -5.39 -18.99
N TRP A 703 6.92 -4.88 -18.35
CA TRP A 703 5.73 -4.39 -19.04
C TRP A 703 5.86 -2.96 -19.60
N SER A 704 6.93 -2.24 -19.27
CA SER A 704 7.24 -0.94 -19.89
C SER A 704 7.94 -1.05 -21.25
N LEU A 705 8.36 -2.25 -21.65
CA LEU A 705 8.92 -2.51 -22.97
C LEU A 705 7.78 -2.65 -24.00
N ASP A 706 7.86 -1.88 -25.09
CA ASP A 706 6.85 -1.91 -26.17
C ASP A 706 6.61 -3.33 -26.75
N GLU A 707 7.65 -4.16 -26.80
CA GLU A 707 7.55 -5.55 -27.26
C GLU A 707 6.74 -6.47 -26.34
N ASN A 708 6.63 -6.11 -25.05
CA ASN A 708 5.81 -6.81 -24.07
C ASN A 708 4.43 -6.16 -23.88
N ASN A 709 4.23 -4.95 -24.39
CA ASN A 709 2.98 -4.22 -24.31
C ASN A 709 2.49 -3.82 -25.72
N PRO A 710 2.06 -4.82 -26.52
CA PRO A 710 1.64 -4.56 -27.89
C PRO A 710 0.41 -3.64 -27.92
N LYS A 711 0.36 -2.77 -28.92
CA LYS A 711 -0.83 -1.96 -29.20
C LYS A 711 -1.79 -2.77 -30.06
N SER A 712 -3.09 -2.60 -29.82
CA SER A 712 -4.11 -3.11 -30.74
C SER A 712 -3.92 -2.50 -32.13
N GLU A 713 -4.27 -3.24 -33.18
CA GLU A 713 -4.19 -2.77 -34.56
C GLU A 713 -5.34 -1.82 -34.96
N GLU A 714 -6.33 -1.63 -34.07
CA GLU A 714 -7.48 -0.73 -34.25
C GLU A 714 -7.24 0.71 -33.79
#